data_AF-A0AAU4HBW4-F1
#
_entry.id   AF-A0AAU4HBW4-F1
#
_cell.length_a   1.000
_cell.length_b   1.000
_cell.length_c   1.000
_cell.angle_alpha   90.00
_cell.angle_beta   90.00
_cell.angle_gamma   90.00
#
_symmetry.space_group_name_H-M   'P 1'
#
loop_
_entity.id
_entity.type
_entity.pdbx_description
1 polymer ?
#
loop_
_entity_poly.entity_id
_entity_poly.type
_entity_poly.pdbx_seq_one_letter_code
_entity_poly.pdbx_strand_id
1 'polypeptide(L)'
;MRRFVRHLLPLWVMALVAALCSVGAQPAQAAAAATSITVDGGQSGRTFDGIGAISGGGGNSRLLRDYPAAQQAQILDYLFKPGYGANLQLLKLEIGGDANSTDGSEPSIEHTKGQINCDAGYEFWLAEQAKARNPDIKLYGLAWAAPGWISGGFWSTDTINYLISWLGCAEQHGLTISYLGGWNERGHDVNWYIQLRSALDSAGYGGVQIVGDDSGWSVADDMANNAAFNNAVSVIGAHYPCAGGDGGSADTCSSTTAAKNNGKPLWASENGSLDMDAGAPALIRSIVRGYVDARMTAYLNWPLVAAIYPNLPYGTVGLATANSPWSGNYAIGENTWATAQVTQFAQPGWKFIDSASGYLGGTESNGTYATLKSPNGSDYSTVLETTTATAAQTVNVHVQGGLSTGAVHVWATRVNSPSPSTDFTHTQDITPTAGSYALTLQPGWIYTVTTTTGQGKGTTTAPAAHALALPYDDTFDNDATSTEATYLSDMQGSFEARPCADGRSGQCVQQVTPVRPIEWQDDSDAFSLLGDPTWADYTVKADVNLQQAGTVELLGRANTQNRPQSHQAAYLLRVSDTGAWSIVRSSAAGALTTLTSGTRSALGTHAWHTLALGFSGDQITATADGANLGTTNDSSYSTGQIGIGVVGYQTDQFDNLSVTADPPGNHGGILKGRQSGLCADVPGASRTNGTQLALWDCNGGANQSWTLTPAGQLTVYGGAKCLDAKGGGTTDGTPVQIYDCTTSAAQKWTVNSDGTVVNPTSGNCLDATAGATTPGTLLELWSCTGGTNQSWLRGAVSAPLKGQESGRCVDVPGANQTNGTQPALWDCNGGTNQTWTSTTTDQLSVYDSKCLEVTGGATADGSPVEIWDCGSSAAQQWRVRSDGSVVNVGSGKCLDAVGHGTANSTALEIWTCTGGANQIWRRS
;
A
#
# COMPACT_ATOMS: atom_id res chain seq x y z
N MET A 1 15.38 0.12 76.82
CA MET A 1 15.66 -1.33 76.73
C MET A 1 16.97 -1.51 75.95
N ARG A 2 18.12 -1.31 76.61
CA ARG A 2 19.33 -2.17 76.70
C ARG A 2 19.97 -2.66 75.36
N ARG A 3 21.09 -2.00 74.96
CA ARG A 3 22.51 -2.45 74.84
C ARG A 3 22.97 -2.90 73.43
N PHE A 4 23.86 -2.15 72.76
CA PHE A 4 25.31 -2.41 72.52
C PHE A 4 26.01 -1.24 71.76
N VAL A 5 26.89 -0.52 72.45
CA VAL A 5 28.10 0.27 72.06
C VAL A 5 29.15 -0.55 71.23
N ARG A 6 29.82 0.00 70.18
CA ARG A 6 31.28 0.42 70.09
C ARG A 6 31.75 0.72 68.65
N HIS A 7 32.18 1.97 68.36
CA HIS A 7 33.51 2.43 67.88
C HIS A 7 34.16 1.68 66.70
N LEU A 8 34.47 2.39 65.59
CA LEU A 8 35.81 2.69 65.00
C LEU A 8 35.67 3.43 63.62
N LEU A 9 35.93 4.74 63.54
CA LEU A 9 36.67 5.38 62.41
C LEU A 9 38.17 5.12 62.67
N PRO A 10 39.14 4.99 61.72
CA PRO A 10 39.47 5.92 60.62
C PRO A 10 40.11 5.26 59.33
N LEU A 11 40.18 5.98 58.19
CA LEU A 11 41.35 6.29 57.30
C LEU A 11 40.94 5.69 55.95
N TRP A 12 40.46 6.52 54.95
CA TRP A 12 40.92 6.63 53.56
C TRP A 12 40.33 7.95 52.93
N VAL A 13 40.78 9.10 53.46
CA VAL A 13 40.74 10.42 52.79
C VAL A 13 42.21 10.77 52.55
N MET A 14 42.85 10.18 51.54
CA MET A 14 43.89 10.81 50.69
C MET A 14 44.24 9.89 49.48
N ALA A 15 43.26 9.42 48.71
CA ALA A 15 43.55 8.88 47.37
C ALA A 15 42.55 9.31 46.27
N LEU A 16 41.78 10.39 46.49
CA LEU A 16 40.77 10.85 45.52
C LEU A 16 40.92 12.31 45.07
N VAL A 17 42.08 12.93 45.30
CA VAL A 17 42.40 14.29 44.77
C VAL A 17 43.66 14.32 43.88
N ALA A 18 44.25 13.16 43.53
CA ALA A 18 45.30 13.07 42.49
C ALA A 18 44.94 12.18 41.28
N ALA A 19 43.65 12.14 40.89
CA ALA A 19 43.22 11.55 39.62
C ALA A 19 42.35 12.48 38.74
N LEU A 20 42.52 13.81 38.85
CA LEU A 20 41.83 14.80 37.99
C LEU A 20 42.78 15.68 37.14
N CYS A 21 44.07 15.33 37.04
CA CYS A 21 44.98 15.94 36.07
C CYS A 21 45.91 14.89 35.42
N SER A 22 45.29 14.05 34.59
CA SER A 22 45.92 13.39 33.45
C SER A 22 44.84 13.13 32.38
N VAL A 23 44.43 14.16 31.66
CA VAL A 23 44.22 14.12 30.19
C VAL A 23 45.32 13.27 29.53
N GLY A 24 45.17 11.94 29.65
CA GLY A 24 45.79 11.02 28.74
C GLY A 24 45.29 11.39 27.37
N ALA A 25 46.12 12.12 26.63
CA ALA A 25 46.23 11.96 25.19
C ALA A 25 45.98 10.49 24.85
N GLN A 26 44.73 10.19 24.47
CA GLN A 26 44.43 9.02 23.66
C GLN A 26 45.50 8.97 22.58
N PRO A 27 46.17 7.83 22.35
CA PRO A 27 47.08 7.72 21.24
C PRO A 27 46.29 8.09 20.00
N ALA A 28 46.66 9.20 19.36
CA ALA A 28 46.33 9.50 17.98
C ALA A 28 46.38 8.18 17.19
N GLN A 29 45.22 7.59 16.95
CA GLN A 29 45.02 6.61 15.90
C GLN A 29 45.70 7.22 14.67
N ALA A 30 46.80 6.61 14.23
CA ALA A 30 47.44 6.87 12.94
C ALA A 30 46.38 7.29 11.91
N ALA A 31 46.40 8.57 11.54
CA ALA A 31 45.71 9.09 10.38
C ALA A 31 45.87 8.11 9.20
N ALA A 32 44.79 7.41 8.88
CA ALA A 32 44.58 6.78 7.58
C ALA A 32 45.11 7.69 6.45
N ALA A 33 45.91 7.09 5.55
CA ALA A 33 46.43 7.65 4.29
C ALA A 33 45.70 8.91 3.78
N ALA A 34 46.40 10.05 3.80
CA ALA A 34 45.92 11.27 3.18
C ALA A 34 45.76 11.08 1.66
N THR A 35 44.57 11.33 1.12
CA THR A 35 44.38 11.39 -0.35
C THR A 35 44.71 12.79 -0.82
N SER A 36 45.68 12.92 -1.74
CA SER A 36 45.92 14.18 -2.45
C SER A 36 45.07 14.23 -3.72
N ILE A 37 44.40 15.35 -3.97
CA ILE A 37 43.52 15.58 -5.13
C ILE A 37 43.95 16.89 -5.78
N THR A 38 44.36 16.82 -7.05
CA THR A 38 44.63 18.01 -7.86
C THR A 38 43.47 18.27 -8.80
N VAL A 39 42.65 19.28 -8.51
CA VAL A 39 41.52 19.72 -9.35
C VAL A 39 42.07 20.70 -10.38
N ASP A 40 42.35 20.22 -11.60
CA ASP A 40 42.90 21.03 -12.70
C ASP A 40 41.87 21.29 -13.80
N GLY A 41 41.52 22.56 -13.97
CA GLY A 41 40.54 22.99 -14.97
C GLY A 41 40.93 22.79 -16.42
N GLY A 42 42.21 22.53 -16.70
CA GLY A 42 42.70 22.19 -18.03
C GLY A 42 42.56 20.70 -18.38
N GLN A 43 42.18 19.83 -17.44
CA GLN A 43 42.14 18.38 -17.69
C GLN A 43 40.81 17.97 -18.33
N SER A 44 40.88 16.86 -19.06
CA SER A 44 39.77 16.28 -19.81
C SER A 44 38.91 15.35 -18.97
N GLY A 45 37.72 15.06 -19.48
CA GLY A 45 36.82 14.03 -18.98
C GLY A 45 35.50 14.05 -19.75
N ARG A 46 34.60 13.11 -19.45
CA ARG A 46 33.30 13.02 -20.13
C ARG A 46 32.35 14.12 -19.65
N THR A 47 31.36 14.40 -20.49
CA THR A 47 30.28 15.33 -20.16
C THR A 47 29.27 14.59 -19.29
N PHE A 48 29.05 15.10 -18.08
CA PHE A 48 27.95 14.71 -17.21
C PHE A 48 26.61 15.02 -17.89
N ASP A 49 25.74 14.01 -17.93
CA ASP A 49 24.45 14.05 -18.60
C ASP A 49 23.27 14.18 -17.62
N GLY A 50 23.47 13.81 -16.35
CA GLY A 50 22.53 14.10 -15.27
C GLY A 50 22.16 12.90 -14.41
N ILE A 51 21.53 13.18 -13.26
CA ILE A 51 20.91 12.16 -12.41
C ILE A 51 19.39 12.33 -12.54
N GLY A 52 18.70 11.21 -12.58
CA GLY A 52 17.28 11.14 -12.81
C GLY A 52 16.65 9.96 -12.08
N ALA A 53 15.38 9.77 -12.38
CA ALA A 53 14.60 8.67 -11.88
C ALA A 53 13.52 8.27 -12.90
N ILE A 54 12.88 7.15 -12.62
CA ILE A 54 11.92 6.49 -13.52
C ILE A 54 10.57 6.51 -12.83
N SER A 55 9.62 7.24 -13.41
CA SER A 55 8.22 6.93 -13.20
C SER A 55 7.83 5.92 -14.26
N GLY A 56 7.56 4.69 -13.85
CA GLY A 56 7.20 3.58 -14.73
C GLY A 56 8.05 2.34 -14.48
N GLY A 57 7.97 1.34 -15.36
CA GLY A 57 8.19 -0.03 -14.90
C GLY A 57 7.21 -0.34 -13.77
N GLY A 58 6.05 0.32 -13.78
CA GLY A 58 4.72 -0.21 -13.55
C GLY A 58 4.11 0.37 -12.30
N GLY A 59 3.23 1.36 -12.41
CA GLY A 59 2.31 1.71 -11.31
C GLY A 59 2.90 2.54 -10.15
N ASN A 60 4.20 2.81 -10.15
CA ASN A 60 4.87 3.35 -8.95
C ASN A 60 4.50 4.80 -8.62
N SER A 61 3.99 5.56 -9.58
CA SER A 61 3.47 6.91 -9.34
C SER A 61 1.95 7.00 -9.32
N ARG A 62 1.25 5.85 -9.30
CA ARG A 62 -0.19 5.81 -9.52
C ARG A 62 -0.93 6.65 -8.48
N LEU A 63 -0.70 6.38 -7.19
CA LEU A 63 -1.43 7.06 -6.11
C LEU A 63 -1.03 8.54 -5.94
N LEU A 64 0.08 8.98 -6.54
CA LEU A 64 0.56 10.36 -6.38
C LEU A 64 -0.44 11.39 -6.93
N ARG A 65 -1.10 11.08 -8.04
CA ARG A 65 -2.07 11.98 -8.66
C ARG A 65 -3.26 12.29 -7.74
N ASP A 66 -3.61 11.34 -6.88
CA ASP A 66 -4.81 11.40 -6.02
C ASP A 66 -4.55 12.09 -4.66
N TYR A 67 -3.33 12.56 -4.39
CA TYR A 67 -3.02 13.28 -3.15
C TYR A 67 -3.75 14.63 -3.09
N PRO A 68 -4.07 15.14 -1.87
CA PRO A 68 -4.52 16.51 -1.73
C PRO A 68 -3.49 17.48 -2.32
N ALA A 69 -3.97 18.57 -2.91
CA ALA A 69 -3.15 19.42 -3.77
C ALA A 69 -1.89 19.97 -3.08
N ALA A 70 -2.00 20.36 -1.80
CA ALA A 70 -0.86 20.82 -1.01
C ALA A 70 0.19 19.72 -0.83
N GLN A 71 -0.16 18.52 -0.37
CA GLN A 71 0.84 17.48 -0.14
C GLN A 71 1.41 16.94 -1.47
N GLN A 72 0.59 16.81 -2.53
CA GLN A 72 1.07 16.52 -3.88
C GLN A 72 2.14 17.53 -4.32
N ALA A 73 1.88 18.84 -4.19
CA ALA A 73 2.85 19.86 -4.57
C ALA A 73 4.16 19.77 -3.76
N GLN A 74 4.08 19.45 -2.46
CA GLN A 74 5.26 19.30 -1.59
C GLN A 74 6.13 18.12 -2.01
N ILE A 75 5.54 16.94 -2.24
CA ILE A 75 6.26 15.78 -2.78
C ILE A 75 6.95 16.17 -4.08
N LEU A 76 6.24 16.79 -5.03
CA LEU A 76 6.82 17.16 -6.33
C LEU A 76 7.95 18.19 -6.21
N ASP A 77 7.90 19.07 -5.21
CA ASP A 77 9.00 20.01 -4.92
C ASP A 77 10.26 19.27 -4.43
N TYR A 78 10.12 18.29 -3.53
CA TYR A 78 11.25 17.43 -3.15
C TYR A 78 11.85 16.69 -4.34
N LEU A 79 11.06 16.25 -5.31
CA LEU A 79 11.59 15.50 -6.46
C LEU A 79 12.25 16.40 -7.51
N PHE A 80 11.66 17.57 -7.80
CA PHE A 80 12.01 18.31 -9.03
C PHE A 80 12.45 19.75 -8.80
N LYS A 81 12.17 20.38 -7.65
CA LYS A 81 12.41 21.82 -7.50
C LYS A 81 13.92 22.07 -7.27
N PRO A 82 14.57 22.91 -8.10
CA PRO A 82 15.97 23.25 -7.86
C PRO A 82 16.18 23.86 -6.48
N GLY A 83 17.30 23.49 -5.84
CA GLY A 83 17.64 23.98 -4.50
C GLY A 83 16.71 23.52 -3.37
N TYR A 84 15.96 22.43 -3.53
CA TYR A 84 14.98 21.98 -2.53
C TYR A 84 15.19 20.56 -2.01
N GLY A 85 15.05 19.54 -2.88
CA GLY A 85 15.34 18.14 -2.57
C GLY A 85 16.21 17.53 -3.66
N ALA A 86 15.79 16.38 -4.21
CA ALA A 86 16.51 15.63 -5.24
C ALA A 86 16.87 16.45 -6.47
N ASN A 87 16.15 17.53 -6.81
CA ASN A 87 16.46 18.38 -7.98
C ASN A 87 16.79 17.53 -9.24
N LEU A 88 15.91 16.56 -9.56
CA LEU A 88 16.17 15.62 -10.65
C LEU A 88 16.36 16.36 -11.98
N GLN A 89 17.33 15.88 -12.77
CA GLN A 89 17.73 16.49 -14.04
C GLN A 89 17.29 15.67 -15.26
N LEU A 90 16.95 14.40 -15.04
CA LEU A 90 16.31 13.52 -16.01
C LEU A 90 15.05 12.91 -15.37
N LEU A 91 14.03 12.71 -16.19
CA LEU A 91 12.82 11.98 -15.83
C LEU A 91 12.50 11.04 -16.98
N LYS A 92 12.67 9.74 -16.72
CA LYS A 92 12.26 8.69 -17.63
C LYS A 92 10.83 8.28 -17.28
N LEU A 93 10.03 8.10 -18.33
CA LEU A 93 8.60 7.82 -18.31
C LEU A 93 8.37 6.49 -19.03
N GLU A 94 7.55 5.65 -18.44
CA GLU A 94 7.00 4.52 -19.18
C GLU A 94 6.08 5.01 -20.30
N ILE A 95 6.15 4.33 -21.42
CA ILE A 95 5.18 4.43 -22.50
C ILE A 95 4.20 3.30 -22.27
N GLY A 96 3.05 3.62 -21.67
CA GLY A 96 2.08 2.63 -21.22
C GLY A 96 1.68 1.69 -22.36
N GLY A 97 1.58 0.40 -22.06
CA GLY A 97 1.21 -0.61 -23.04
C GLY A 97 0.04 -1.51 -22.65
N ASP A 98 -0.76 -1.12 -21.66
CA ASP A 98 -1.95 -1.85 -21.15
C ASP A 98 -1.64 -3.15 -20.41
N ALA A 99 -0.37 -3.36 -20.07
CA ALA A 99 0.10 -4.56 -19.41
C ALA A 99 0.88 -4.24 -18.15
N ASN A 100 0.91 -5.18 -17.22
CA ASN A 100 1.69 -5.09 -16.02
C ASN A 100 3.17 -5.05 -16.37
N SER A 101 3.85 -4.05 -15.81
CA SER A 101 5.27 -3.85 -16.02
C SER A 101 6.08 -3.84 -14.72
N THR A 102 5.55 -4.39 -13.61
CA THR A 102 6.09 -4.64 -12.23
C THR A 102 5.01 -4.43 -11.14
N ASP A 103 4.57 -3.20 -10.80
CA ASP A 103 3.63 -2.94 -9.68
C ASP A 103 2.22 -2.57 -10.13
N GLY A 104 1.93 -2.82 -11.40
CA GLY A 104 0.74 -2.32 -12.09
C GLY A 104 0.96 -2.18 -13.58
N SER A 105 -0.14 -2.14 -14.31
CA SER A 105 -0.21 -1.71 -15.69
C SER A 105 -0.32 -0.19 -15.80
N GLU A 106 0.25 0.35 -16.87
CA GLU A 106 0.03 1.73 -17.29
C GLU A 106 -0.76 1.81 -18.61
N PRO A 107 -1.76 2.72 -18.70
CA PRO A 107 -2.59 2.88 -19.90
C PRO A 107 -1.80 3.28 -21.14
N SER A 108 -1.96 2.52 -22.23
CA SER A 108 -1.60 2.98 -23.57
C SER A 108 -2.40 4.21 -24.00
N ILE A 109 -1.77 5.10 -24.75
CA ILE A 109 -2.46 6.18 -25.45
C ILE A 109 -3.37 5.69 -26.60
N GLU A 110 -3.31 4.41 -26.97
CA GLU A 110 -3.93 3.84 -28.17
C GLU A 110 -4.33 2.37 -27.92
N HIS A 111 -5.32 2.15 -27.05
CA HIS A 111 -5.82 0.81 -26.70
C HIS A 111 -6.32 0.05 -27.94
N THR A 112 -6.95 0.77 -28.87
CA THR A 112 -7.40 0.29 -30.18
C THR A 112 -6.76 1.09 -31.29
N LYS A 113 -6.33 0.42 -32.36
CA LYS A 113 -5.64 1.05 -33.49
C LYS A 113 -6.44 2.22 -34.06
N GLY A 114 -5.83 3.40 -34.05
CA GLY A 114 -6.34 4.64 -34.60
C GLY A 114 -7.19 5.49 -33.64
N GLN A 115 -7.41 5.04 -32.40
CA GLN A 115 -8.11 5.79 -31.36
C GLN A 115 -7.10 6.26 -30.32
N ILE A 116 -6.62 7.49 -30.49
CA ILE A 116 -5.59 8.07 -29.65
C ILE A 116 -6.25 8.85 -28.52
N ASN A 117 -5.92 8.49 -27.28
CA ASN A 117 -6.19 9.26 -26.09
C ASN A 117 -4.85 9.75 -25.51
N CYS A 118 -4.57 11.04 -25.64
CA CYS A 118 -3.34 11.65 -25.13
C CYS A 118 -3.37 11.93 -23.62
N ASP A 119 -4.54 11.82 -22.99
CA ASP A 119 -4.74 12.08 -21.56
C ASP A 119 -4.78 10.76 -20.75
N ALA A 120 -4.31 9.66 -21.35
CA ALA A 120 -4.31 8.33 -20.72
C ALA A 120 -3.22 8.28 -19.64
N GLY A 121 -3.58 7.78 -18.47
CA GLY A 121 -2.64 7.59 -17.37
C GLY A 121 -2.19 8.91 -16.71
N TYR A 122 -0.97 8.94 -16.18
CA TYR A 122 -0.46 10.04 -15.37
C TYR A 122 0.94 10.52 -15.79
N GLU A 123 1.56 9.91 -16.80
CA GLU A 123 2.97 10.18 -17.10
C GLU A 123 3.19 11.56 -17.72
N PHE A 124 2.27 11.97 -18.61
CA PHE A 124 2.28 13.32 -19.16
C PHE A 124 2.00 14.39 -18.10
N TRP A 125 1.00 14.18 -17.24
CA TRP A 125 0.76 15.06 -16.09
C TRP A 125 2.03 15.18 -15.22
N LEU A 126 2.68 14.06 -14.88
CA LEU A 126 3.89 14.08 -14.07
C LEU A 126 5.03 14.86 -14.74
N ALA A 127 5.29 14.60 -16.02
CA ALA A 127 6.24 15.38 -16.82
C ALA A 127 5.92 16.89 -16.87
N GLU A 128 4.64 17.28 -16.96
CA GLU A 128 4.25 18.70 -16.89
C GLU A 128 4.58 19.29 -15.52
N GLN A 129 4.36 18.54 -14.43
CA GLN A 129 4.71 18.97 -13.08
C GLN A 129 6.22 19.10 -12.89
N ALA A 130 7.01 18.14 -13.37
CA ALA A 130 8.47 18.20 -13.37
C ALA A 130 8.98 19.43 -14.15
N LYS A 131 8.51 19.65 -15.39
CA LYS A 131 8.88 20.82 -16.20
C LYS A 131 8.46 22.15 -15.57
N ALA A 132 7.32 22.20 -14.89
CA ALA A 132 6.89 23.45 -14.24
C ALA A 132 7.84 23.88 -13.11
N ARG A 133 8.47 22.92 -12.40
CA ARG A 133 9.47 23.20 -11.34
C ARG A 133 10.90 23.32 -11.87
N ASN A 134 11.29 22.45 -12.80
CA ASN A 134 12.60 22.45 -13.44
C ASN A 134 12.46 22.51 -14.97
N PRO A 135 12.41 23.69 -15.60
CA PRO A 135 12.27 23.80 -17.06
C PRO A 135 13.40 23.09 -17.84
N ASP A 136 14.58 22.94 -17.23
CA ASP A 136 15.76 22.31 -17.83
C ASP A 136 15.76 20.76 -17.74
N ILE A 137 14.88 20.14 -16.92
CA ILE A 137 14.77 18.67 -16.83
C ILE A 137 14.66 18.06 -18.23
N LYS A 138 15.38 16.98 -18.53
CA LYS A 138 15.22 16.27 -19.81
C LYS A 138 14.27 15.08 -19.62
N LEU A 139 13.42 14.85 -20.62
CA LEU A 139 12.45 13.76 -20.61
C LEU A 139 12.94 12.60 -21.48
N TYR A 140 12.63 11.38 -21.04
CA TYR A 140 12.98 10.12 -21.70
C TYR A 140 11.69 9.26 -21.73
N GLY A 141 11.16 8.89 -22.90
CA GLY A 141 10.17 7.79 -23.01
C GLY A 141 10.74 6.37 -23.31
N LEU A 142 10.32 5.33 -22.60
CA LEU A 142 10.67 3.91 -22.86
C LEU A 142 9.44 2.99 -22.72
N ALA A 143 9.26 2.02 -23.64
CA ALA A 143 8.20 1.03 -23.56
C ALA A 143 8.62 -0.23 -22.77
N TRP A 144 7.76 -0.66 -21.85
CA TRP A 144 7.84 -1.98 -21.21
C TRP A 144 6.96 -2.99 -21.94
N ALA A 145 5.73 -2.59 -22.26
CA ALA A 145 4.75 -3.36 -23.00
C ALA A 145 4.25 -2.56 -24.21
N ALA A 146 3.41 -3.20 -25.03
CA ALA A 146 2.81 -2.57 -26.19
C ALA A 146 1.37 -3.06 -26.44
N PRO A 147 0.47 -2.23 -26.98
CA PRO A 147 -0.93 -2.62 -27.14
C PRO A 147 -1.11 -3.84 -28.05
N GLY A 148 -2.18 -4.58 -27.81
CA GLY A 148 -2.37 -5.92 -28.40
C GLY A 148 -2.73 -5.93 -29.88
N TRP A 149 -3.23 -4.81 -30.42
CA TRP A 149 -3.47 -4.64 -31.86
C TRP A 149 -2.17 -4.62 -32.70
N ILE A 150 -0.99 -4.40 -32.09
CA ILE A 150 0.29 -4.38 -32.83
C ILE A 150 0.56 -5.74 -33.46
N SER A 151 0.75 -5.74 -34.78
CA SER A 151 1.04 -6.96 -35.52
C SER A 151 2.54 -7.15 -35.78
N GLY A 152 3.04 -8.39 -35.62
CA GLY A 152 4.46 -8.70 -35.86
C GLY A 152 5.39 -8.64 -34.64
N GLY A 153 4.83 -8.51 -33.43
CA GLY A 153 5.60 -8.41 -32.18
C GLY A 153 6.12 -7.00 -31.91
N PHE A 154 6.96 -6.87 -30.87
CA PHE A 154 7.41 -5.55 -30.43
C PHE A 154 8.35 -4.88 -31.42
N TRP A 155 9.20 -5.67 -32.07
CA TRP A 155 10.18 -5.19 -33.05
C TRP A 155 9.56 -5.01 -34.44
N SER A 156 8.39 -4.40 -34.50
CA SER A 156 7.63 -4.18 -35.73
C SER A 156 7.57 -2.71 -36.10
N THR A 157 7.20 -2.45 -37.35
CA THR A 157 6.92 -1.09 -37.81
C THR A 157 5.70 -0.48 -37.12
N ASP A 158 4.69 -1.29 -36.77
CA ASP A 158 3.54 -0.83 -35.98
C ASP A 158 3.97 -0.24 -34.63
N THR A 159 4.93 -0.83 -33.92
CA THR A 159 5.46 -0.23 -32.67
C THR A 159 6.14 1.11 -32.95
N ILE A 160 6.94 1.23 -34.01
CA ILE A 160 7.53 2.52 -34.41
C ILE A 160 6.44 3.58 -34.63
N ASN A 161 5.37 3.24 -35.36
CA ASN A 161 4.28 4.20 -35.60
C ASN A 161 3.57 4.57 -34.30
N TYR A 162 3.39 3.61 -33.39
CA TYR A 162 2.84 3.83 -32.06
C TYR A 162 3.70 4.81 -31.24
N LEU A 163 5.01 4.57 -31.11
CA LEU A 163 5.95 5.51 -30.46
C LEU A 163 5.93 6.91 -31.11
N ILE A 164 5.77 7.03 -32.43
CA ILE A 164 5.60 8.35 -33.08
C ILE A 164 4.31 9.02 -32.63
N SER A 165 3.19 8.29 -32.56
CA SER A 165 1.93 8.81 -32.01
C SER A 165 2.10 9.25 -30.55
N TRP A 166 2.88 8.52 -29.75
CA TRP A 166 3.20 8.91 -28.37
C TRP A 166 3.99 10.21 -28.26
N LEU A 167 5.00 10.40 -29.12
CA LEU A 167 5.67 11.71 -29.24
C LEU A 167 4.70 12.82 -29.65
N GLY A 168 3.73 12.53 -30.51
CA GLY A 168 2.67 13.48 -30.88
C GLY A 168 1.79 13.89 -29.68
N CYS A 169 1.42 12.95 -28.81
CA CYS A 169 0.73 13.25 -27.55
C CYS A 169 1.60 14.11 -26.60
N ALA A 170 2.89 13.78 -26.40
CA ALA A 170 3.80 14.65 -25.65
C ALA A 170 3.83 16.10 -26.19
N GLU A 171 4.00 16.30 -27.50
CA GLU A 171 3.86 17.61 -28.15
C GLU A 171 2.52 18.32 -27.85
N GLN A 172 1.38 17.61 -27.87
CA GLN A 172 0.06 18.18 -27.51
C GLN A 172 0.04 18.71 -26.07
N HIS A 173 0.75 18.05 -25.14
CA HIS A 173 0.97 18.51 -23.76
C HIS A 173 2.07 19.58 -23.62
N GLY A 174 2.67 20.04 -24.72
CA GLY A 174 3.73 21.06 -24.68
C GLY A 174 5.07 20.53 -24.16
N LEU A 175 5.26 19.21 -24.19
CA LEU A 175 6.45 18.52 -23.71
C LEU A 175 7.37 18.20 -24.88
N THR A 176 8.66 18.49 -24.71
CA THR A 176 9.71 18.07 -25.63
C THR A 176 10.39 16.83 -25.05
N ILE A 177 10.33 15.71 -25.78
CA ILE A 177 10.99 14.47 -25.40
C ILE A 177 12.43 14.49 -25.93
N SER A 178 13.41 14.49 -25.03
CA SER A 178 14.83 14.48 -25.39
C SER A 178 15.32 13.10 -25.81
N TYR A 179 14.86 12.04 -25.13
CA TYR A 179 15.33 10.67 -25.34
C TYR A 179 14.18 9.69 -25.56
N LEU A 180 14.41 8.69 -26.40
CA LEU A 180 13.48 7.60 -26.68
C LEU A 180 14.28 6.30 -26.74
N GLY A 181 13.75 5.25 -26.12
CA GLY A 181 14.33 3.92 -26.10
C GLY A 181 13.45 2.91 -26.81
N GLY A 182 13.87 1.64 -26.80
CA GLY A 182 13.13 0.53 -27.41
C GLY A 182 12.28 -0.23 -26.42
N TRP A 183 12.69 -1.47 -26.12
CA TRP A 183 11.97 -2.40 -25.26
C TRP A 183 12.78 -2.66 -24.01
N ASN A 184 12.21 -2.32 -22.85
CA ASN A 184 12.88 -2.48 -21.57
C ASN A 184 13.33 -3.92 -21.30
N GLU A 185 14.63 -4.15 -21.08
CA GLU A 185 15.18 -5.45 -20.65
C GLU A 185 14.91 -6.64 -21.60
N ARG A 186 14.79 -6.36 -22.91
CA ARG A 186 14.50 -7.36 -23.95
C ARG A 186 15.53 -7.36 -25.08
N GLY A 187 16.73 -6.86 -24.80
CA GLY A 187 17.79 -6.66 -25.78
C GLY A 187 17.39 -5.64 -26.85
N HIS A 188 17.84 -5.90 -28.07
CA HIS A 188 17.68 -4.99 -29.20
C HIS A 188 17.54 -5.76 -30.52
N ASP A 189 16.84 -5.15 -31.46
CA ASP A 189 16.86 -5.53 -32.87
C ASP A 189 17.55 -4.42 -33.68
N VAL A 190 18.69 -4.74 -34.29
CA VAL A 190 19.57 -3.77 -34.97
C VAL A 190 18.81 -3.04 -36.08
N ASN A 191 18.12 -3.78 -36.94
CA ASN A 191 17.39 -3.22 -38.07
C ASN A 191 16.21 -2.34 -37.60
N TRP A 192 15.57 -2.68 -36.49
CA TRP A 192 14.48 -1.90 -35.93
C TRP A 192 14.96 -0.54 -35.45
N TYR A 193 16.06 -0.44 -34.70
CA TYR A 193 16.63 0.85 -34.30
C TYR A 193 17.05 1.71 -35.50
N ILE A 194 17.61 1.11 -36.56
CA ILE A 194 17.90 1.84 -37.81
C ILE A 194 16.61 2.39 -38.44
N GLN A 195 15.55 1.58 -38.50
CA GLN A 195 14.25 2.01 -39.02
C GLN A 195 13.59 3.06 -38.11
N LEU A 196 13.77 2.96 -36.79
CA LEU A 196 13.24 3.93 -35.83
C LEU A 196 13.86 5.30 -36.09
N ARG A 197 15.19 5.36 -36.22
CA ARG A 197 15.89 6.61 -36.56
C ARG A 197 15.33 7.24 -37.84
N SER A 198 15.34 6.49 -38.95
CA SER A 198 14.72 6.91 -40.23
C SER A 198 13.29 7.43 -40.04
N ALA A 199 12.43 6.70 -39.30
CA ALA A 199 11.03 7.10 -39.13
C ALA A 199 10.89 8.40 -38.32
N LEU A 200 11.71 8.58 -37.27
CA LEU A 200 11.72 9.81 -36.46
C LEU A 200 12.15 11.02 -37.29
N ASP A 201 13.20 10.88 -38.11
CA ASP A 201 13.66 11.96 -38.99
C ASP A 201 12.56 12.35 -39.99
N SER A 202 11.90 11.37 -40.63
CA SER A 202 10.77 11.61 -41.54
C SER A 202 9.55 12.24 -40.84
N ALA A 203 9.32 11.96 -39.55
CA ALA A 203 8.20 12.53 -38.79
C ALA A 203 8.50 13.88 -38.13
N GLY A 204 9.68 14.48 -38.36
CA GLY A 204 10.07 15.77 -37.77
C GLY A 204 10.67 15.69 -36.35
N TYR A 205 11.00 14.49 -35.87
CA TYR A 205 11.59 14.23 -34.55
C TYR A 205 13.09 13.94 -34.63
N GLY A 206 13.79 14.62 -35.55
CA GLY A 206 15.22 14.43 -35.78
C GLY A 206 16.11 14.77 -34.58
N GLY A 207 15.64 15.70 -33.72
CA GLY A 207 16.31 16.09 -32.48
C GLY A 207 16.18 15.07 -31.32
N VAL A 208 15.22 14.13 -31.36
CA VAL A 208 15.07 13.09 -30.33
C VAL A 208 16.24 12.11 -30.43
N GLN A 209 16.98 11.96 -29.33
CA GLN A 209 18.11 11.05 -29.24
C GLN A 209 17.63 9.63 -28.91
N ILE A 210 18.17 8.62 -29.59
CA ILE A 210 17.83 7.22 -29.30
C ILE A 210 18.80 6.65 -28.26
N VAL A 211 18.26 6.05 -27.21
CA VAL A 211 18.99 5.28 -26.18
C VAL A 211 18.87 3.81 -26.54
N GLY A 212 20.01 3.14 -26.71
CA GLY A 212 20.11 1.71 -26.99
C GLY A 212 20.88 1.01 -25.87
N ASP A 213 20.41 -0.05 -25.23
CA ASP A 213 19.11 -0.71 -25.40
C ASP A 213 18.35 -0.95 -24.09
N ASP A 214 18.73 -0.28 -22.99
CA ASP A 214 18.05 -0.49 -21.70
C ASP A 214 18.04 -1.97 -21.30
N SER A 215 19.16 -2.65 -21.59
CA SER A 215 19.44 -4.02 -21.18
C SER A 215 20.89 -4.11 -20.69
N GLY A 216 21.80 -4.62 -21.52
CA GLY A 216 23.21 -4.76 -21.16
C GLY A 216 24.15 -4.03 -22.12
N TRP A 217 25.43 -4.38 -22.06
CA TRP A 217 26.47 -3.69 -22.83
C TRP A 217 26.69 -4.25 -24.24
N SER A 218 26.09 -5.39 -24.58
CA SER A 218 26.21 -6.05 -25.90
C SER A 218 25.81 -5.14 -27.07
N VAL A 219 24.90 -4.17 -26.87
CA VAL A 219 24.57 -3.15 -27.86
C VAL A 219 25.81 -2.41 -28.38
N ALA A 220 26.81 -2.15 -27.53
CA ALA A 220 28.04 -1.48 -27.95
C ALA A 220 28.87 -2.33 -28.91
N ASP A 221 28.93 -3.64 -28.69
CA ASP A 221 29.61 -4.59 -29.56
C ASP A 221 28.98 -4.62 -30.97
N ASP A 222 27.65 -4.70 -31.05
CA ASP A 222 26.92 -4.67 -32.33
C ASP A 222 27.06 -3.32 -33.05
N MET A 223 27.13 -2.22 -32.30
CA MET A 223 27.41 -0.90 -32.87
C MET A 223 28.82 -0.80 -33.46
N ALA A 224 29.84 -1.34 -32.79
CA ALA A 224 31.20 -1.42 -33.34
C ALA A 224 31.24 -2.18 -34.68
N ASN A 225 30.36 -3.16 -34.89
CA ASN A 225 30.31 -3.95 -36.12
C ASN A 225 29.28 -3.47 -37.17
N ASN A 226 28.54 -2.37 -36.93
CA ASN A 226 27.49 -1.89 -37.83
C ASN A 226 27.36 -0.37 -37.74
N ALA A 227 27.92 0.32 -38.75
CA ALA A 227 27.96 1.78 -38.77
C ALA A 227 26.56 2.44 -38.83
N ALA A 228 25.62 1.88 -39.59
CA ALA A 228 24.24 2.37 -39.63
C ALA A 228 23.58 2.30 -38.24
N PHE A 229 23.78 1.20 -37.50
CA PHE A 229 23.23 1.05 -36.16
C PHE A 229 23.88 2.03 -35.17
N ASN A 230 25.22 2.09 -35.17
CA ASN A 230 25.98 3.09 -34.41
C ASN A 230 25.51 4.54 -34.68
N ASN A 231 25.26 4.92 -35.93
CA ASN A 231 24.72 6.25 -36.26
C ASN A 231 23.27 6.45 -35.79
N ALA A 232 22.44 5.40 -35.77
CA ALA A 232 21.07 5.48 -35.29
C ALA A 232 20.98 5.70 -33.77
N VAL A 233 21.92 5.16 -32.99
CA VAL A 233 21.88 5.21 -31.52
C VAL A 233 22.75 6.36 -31.01
N SER A 234 22.21 7.20 -30.13
CA SER A 234 22.94 8.36 -29.58
C SER A 234 23.56 8.08 -28.21
N VAL A 235 22.94 7.22 -27.39
CA VAL A 235 23.35 6.91 -26.02
C VAL A 235 23.31 5.40 -25.80
N ILE A 236 24.33 4.84 -25.13
CA ILE A 236 24.35 3.42 -24.71
C ILE A 236 23.82 3.34 -23.28
N GLY A 237 22.67 2.70 -23.09
CA GLY A 237 22.01 2.55 -21.80
C GLY A 237 22.05 1.10 -21.30
N ALA A 238 22.62 0.89 -20.12
CA ALA A 238 22.63 -0.41 -19.44
C ALA A 238 21.84 -0.36 -18.12
N HIS A 239 21.35 -1.53 -17.70
CA HIS A 239 20.58 -1.73 -16.47
C HIS A 239 21.44 -2.42 -15.42
N TYR A 240 21.37 -1.93 -14.19
CA TYR A 240 22.07 -2.48 -13.04
C TYR A 240 23.56 -2.85 -13.32
N PRO A 241 24.38 -1.94 -13.90
CA PRO A 241 25.75 -2.27 -14.32
C PRO A 241 26.74 -2.41 -13.15
N CYS A 242 26.26 -2.21 -11.92
CA CYS A 242 27.04 -2.29 -10.70
C CYS A 242 26.88 -3.66 -9.99
N ALA A 243 27.92 -4.10 -9.28
CA ALA A 243 27.92 -5.32 -8.48
C ALA A 243 26.65 -5.47 -7.63
N GLY A 244 26.10 -6.68 -7.67
CA GLY A 244 24.87 -7.07 -7.00
C GLY A 244 23.59 -6.87 -7.82
N GLY A 245 23.65 -6.27 -9.01
CA GLY A 245 22.48 -6.11 -9.88
C GLY A 245 21.39 -5.22 -9.27
N ASP A 246 20.13 -5.62 -9.51
CA ASP A 246 18.90 -5.05 -8.95
C ASP A 246 18.95 -5.01 -7.41
N GLY A 247 19.04 -3.80 -6.84
CA GLY A 247 19.06 -3.63 -5.39
C GLY A 247 20.41 -3.97 -4.75
N GLY A 248 21.48 -3.93 -5.55
CA GLY A 248 22.79 -4.46 -5.18
C GLY A 248 23.65 -3.52 -4.35
N SER A 249 24.76 -4.04 -3.83
CA SER A 249 25.69 -3.26 -3.01
C SER A 249 26.45 -2.19 -3.79
N ALA A 250 26.61 -2.30 -5.11
CA ALA A 250 27.35 -1.32 -5.91
C ALA A 250 28.79 -1.04 -5.42
N ASP A 251 29.44 -2.10 -4.97
CA ASP A 251 30.85 -2.12 -4.58
C ASP A 251 31.76 -1.93 -5.81
N THR A 252 31.37 -2.42 -6.97
CA THR A 252 32.08 -2.07 -8.21
C THR A 252 31.08 -1.81 -9.30
N CYS A 253 31.47 -1.09 -10.33
CA CYS A 253 30.68 -0.96 -11.55
C CYS A 253 31.51 -1.34 -12.76
N SER A 254 30.87 -1.80 -13.84
CA SER A 254 31.59 -2.19 -15.03
C SER A 254 30.87 -1.78 -16.31
N SER A 255 31.68 -1.58 -17.34
CA SER A 255 31.25 -1.44 -18.73
C SER A 255 32.28 -2.11 -19.61
N THR A 256 31.85 -2.63 -20.76
CA THR A 256 32.76 -3.30 -21.70
C THR A 256 33.76 -2.33 -22.34
N THR A 257 34.87 -2.87 -22.85
CA THR A 257 35.86 -2.09 -23.63
C THR A 257 35.23 -1.44 -24.85
N ALA A 258 34.42 -2.17 -25.63
CA ALA A 258 33.68 -1.62 -26.76
C ALA A 258 32.83 -0.40 -26.36
N ALA A 259 32.07 -0.47 -25.25
CA ALA A 259 31.28 0.68 -24.79
C ALA A 259 32.17 1.90 -24.49
N LYS A 260 33.29 1.69 -23.77
CA LYS A 260 34.21 2.79 -23.41
C LYS A 260 34.83 3.44 -24.65
N ASN A 261 35.15 2.65 -25.68
CA ASN A 261 35.80 3.13 -26.90
C ASN A 261 34.81 3.64 -27.95
N ASN A 262 33.50 3.50 -27.75
CA ASN A 262 32.50 3.87 -28.76
C ASN A 262 32.34 5.39 -28.93
N GLY A 263 32.77 6.17 -27.91
CA GLY A 263 32.73 7.63 -27.94
C GLY A 263 31.36 8.24 -27.62
N LYS A 264 30.37 7.41 -27.30
CA LYS A 264 29.01 7.83 -26.93
C LYS A 264 28.85 7.91 -25.41
N PRO A 265 27.88 8.69 -24.92
CA PRO A 265 27.53 8.63 -23.52
C PRO A 265 27.10 7.23 -23.08
N LEU A 266 27.57 6.84 -21.90
CA LEU A 266 27.22 5.59 -21.23
C LEU A 266 26.37 5.90 -20.01
N TRP A 267 25.20 5.28 -19.90
CA TRP A 267 24.25 5.53 -18.83
C TRP A 267 23.98 4.23 -18.07
N ALA A 268 24.00 4.29 -16.74
CA ALA A 268 23.12 3.46 -15.94
C ALA A 268 21.68 3.97 -16.18
N SER A 269 21.09 3.57 -17.29
CA SER A 269 19.75 3.99 -17.74
C SER A 269 18.59 3.42 -16.90
N GLU A 270 18.90 2.45 -16.05
CA GLU A 270 18.10 1.98 -14.92
C GLU A 270 19.06 1.40 -13.88
N ASN A 271 18.96 1.87 -12.65
CA ASN A 271 19.60 1.28 -11.50
C ASN A 271 18.72 1.59 -10.28
N GLY A 272 19.24 1.47 -9.06
CA GLY A 272 18.42 1.73 -7.88
C GLY A 272 17.76 0.42 -7.47
N SER A 273 16.42 0.41 -7.39
CA SER A 273 15.65 -0.67 -6.76
C SER A 273 16.02 -0.87 -5.30
N LEU A 274 16.27 0.25 -4.66
CA LEU A 274 16.75 0.32 -3.31
C LEU A 274 15.68 0.92 -2.42
N ASP A 275 15.52 0.36 -1.23
CA ASP A 275 14.81 1.00 -0.12
C ASP A 275 15.22 2.45 0.01
N MET A 276 14.23 3.31 0.27
CA MET A 276 14.39 4.74 0.19
C MET A 276 15.36 5.29 1.23
N ASP A 277 15.52 4.61 2.37
CA ASP A 277 16.46 4.98 3.43
C ASP A 277 17.71 4.10 3.40
N ALA A 278 17.55 2.78 3.58
CA ALA A 278 18.68 1.85 3.72
C ALA A 278 19.56 1.76 2.46
N GLY A 279 19.03 2.14 1.30
CA GLY A 279 19.70 2.03 0.03
C GLY A 279 20.57 3.21 -0.37
N ALA A 280 20.55 4.29 0.39
CA ALA A 280 21.32 5.49 0.08
C ALA A 280 22.82 5.21 -0.10
N PRO A 281 23.45 4.33 0.71
CA PRO A 281 24.85 3.97 0.52
C PRO A 281 25.13 3.37 -0.86
N ALA A 282 24.36 2.38 -1.29
CA ALA A 282 24.54 1.76 -2.60
C ALA A 282 24.21 2.72 -3.76
N LEU A 283 23.22 3.58 -3.59
CA LEU A 283 22.85 4.57 -4.60
C LEU A 283 24.00 5.53 -4.88
N ILE A 284 24.60 6.12 -3.85
CA ILE A 284 25.69 7.09 -4.06
C ILE A 284 26.93 6.42 -4.63
N ARG A 285 27.22 5.17 -4.22
CA ARG A 285 28.32 4.39 -4.80
C ARG A 285 28.08 4.19 -6.28
N SER A 286 26.85 3.82 -6.68
CA SER A 286 26.51 3.61 -8.10
C SER A 286 26.71 4.88 -8.93
N ILE A 287 26.41 6.06 -8.39
CA ILE A 287 26.60 7.33 -9.09
C ILE A 287 28.09 7.66 -9.26
N VAL A 288 28.87 7.59 -8.18
CA VAL A 288 30.28 8.04 -8.18
C VAL A 288 31.20 6.99 -8.82
N ARG A 289 31.11 5.73 -8.37
CA ARG A 289 31.83 4.59 -8.96
C ARG A 289 31.38 4.34 -10.38
N GLY A 290 30.14 4.69 -10.70
CA GLY A 290 29.62 4.59 -12.05
C GLY A 290 30.55 5.25 -13.08
N TYR A 291 30.98 6.48 -12.79
CA TYR A 291 31.97 7.18 -13.59
C TYR A 291 33.41 6.66 -13.40
N VAL A 292 33.84 6.45 -12.15
CA VAL A 292 35.22 6.05 -11.83
C VAL A 292 35.58 4.72 -12.51
N ASP A 293 34.74 3.70 -12.35
CA ASP A 293 35.01 2.34 -12.85
C ASP A 293 34.60 2.15 -14.32
N ALA A 294 33.48 2.76 -14.71
CA ALA A 294 32.74 2.42 -15.93
C ALA A 294 32.47 3.61 -16.86
N ARG A 295 32.98 4.81 -16.56
CA ARG A 295 32.83 5.99 -17.43
C ARG A 295 31.37 6.37 -17.72
N MET A 296 30.44 5.97 -16.84
CA MET A 296 29.04 6.34 -16.94
C MET A 296 28.83 7.81 -16.59
N THR A 297 27.90 8.47 -17.29
CA THR A 297 27.71 9.94 -17.22
C THR A 297 26.30 10.32 -16.78
N ALA A 298 25.44 9.32 -16.54
CA ALA A 298 24.10 9.47 -16.02
C ALA A 298 23.74 8.25 -15.18
N TYR A 299 22.74 8.46 -14.33
CA TYR A 299 22.17 7.44 -13.47
C TYR A 299 20.68 7.74 -13.32
N LEU A 300 19.85 6.72 -13.50
CA LEU A 300 18.40 6.79 -13.36
C LEU A 300 17.96 5.78 -12.30
N ASN A 301 17.55 6.29 -11.14
CA ASN A 301 16.97 5.51 -10.06
C ASN A 301 15.58 4.97 -10.46
N TRP A 302 15.39 3.66 -10.44
CA TRP A 302 14.06 3.04 -10.45
C TRP A 302 13.62 2.73 -9.01
N PRO A 303 12.40 3.09 -8.60
CA PRO A 303 11.49 4.09 -9.21
C PRO A 303 11.71 5.48 -8.61
N LEU A 304 10.97 6.44 -9.15
CA LEU A 304 10.93 7.82 -8.69
C LEU A 304 10.39 7.90 -7.26
N VAL A 305 9.27 7.25 -7.00
CA VAL A 305 8.53 7.28 -5.75
C VAL A 305 7.74 5.97 -5.62
N ALA A 306 7.67 5.38 -4.43
CA ALA A 306 6.68 4.36 -4.09
C ALA A 306 5.32 5.02 -3.73
N ALA A 307 4.58 5.44 -4.76
CA ALA A 307 3.16 5.82 -4.67
C ALA A 307 2.23 4.66 -5.10
N ILE A 308 2.39 3.52 -4.43
CA ILE A 308 1.66 2.26 -4.65
C ILE A 308 1.10 1.74 -3.33
N TYR A 309 0.16 0.80 -3.37
CA TYR A 309 -0.32 0.17 -2.15
C TYR A 309 0.78 -0.61 -1.41
N PRO A 310 0.82 -0.59 -0.06
CA PRO A 310 1.96 -1.11 0.70
C PRO A 310 2.09 -2.64 0.67
N ASN A 311 1.03 -3.36 0.31
CA ASN A 311 1.00 -4.82 0.12
C ASN A 311 1.56 -5.26 -1.24
N LEU A 312 1.94 -4.33 -2.12
CA LEU A 312 2.64 -4.63 -3.36
C LEU A 312 4.14 -4.72 -3.08
N PRO A 313 4.90 -5.51 -3.87
CA PRO A 313 6.35 -5.47 -3.79
C PRO A 313 6.87 -4.05 -3.95
N TYR A 314 8.03 -3.80 -3.35
CA TYR A 314 8.68 -2.51 -3.53
C TYR A 314 7.99 -1.30 -2.87
N GLY A 315 7.18 -1.52 -1.83
CA GLY A 315 6.40 -0.48 -1.16
C GLY A 315 7.21 0.64 -0.48
N THR A 316 8.52 0.45 -0.35
CA THR A 316 9.49 1.37 0.26
C THR A 316 10.67 1.71 -0.65
N VAL A 317 10.65 1.30 -1.92
CA VAL A 317 11.73 1.53 -2.88
C VAL A 317 11.49 2.82 -3.64
N GLY A 318 12.55 3.61 -3.82
CA GLY A 318 12.53 4.85 -4.59
C GLY A 318 13.11 6.03 -3.81
N LEU A 319 12.74 7.26 -4.18
CA LEU A 319 13.24 8.46 -3.48
C LEU A 319 12.37 8.83 -2.26
N ALA A 320 11.12 8.39 -2.25
CA ALA A 320 10.09 8.76 -1.31
C ALA A 320 9.00 7.69 -1.30
N THR A 321 8.15 7.70 -0.27
CA THR A 321 6.89 6.95 -0.24
C THR A 321 5.72 7.93 -0.22
N ALA A 322 4.67 7.61 -0.97
CA ALA A 322 3.43 8.38 -1.03
C ALA A 322 2.24 7.46 -1.33
N ASN A 323 1.95 6.57 -0.39
CA ASN A 323 1.04 5.44 -0.56
C ASN A 323 -0.35 5.61 0.11
N SER A 324 -0.59 6.75 0.76
CA SER A 324 -1.84 7.06 1.47
C SER A 324 -2.43 8.44 1.09
N PRO A 325 -2.93 8.62 -0.16
CA PRO A 325 -3.50 9.90 -0.60
C PRO A 325 -4.67 10.38 0.28
N TRP A 326 -5.49 9.48 0.85
CA TRP A 326 -6.58 9.86 1.78
C TRP A 326 -6.09 10.55 3.06
N SER A 327 -4.89 10.19 3.57
CA SER A 327 -4.30 10.86 4.73
C SER A 327 -3.41 12.06 4.34
N GLY A 328 -2.94 12.11 3.09
CA GLY A 328 -1.92 13.06 2.66
C GLY A 328 -0.53 12.74 3.22
N ASN A 329 -0.34 11.65 3.97
CA ASN A 329 0.95 11.28 4.56
C ASN A 329 1.93 10.84 3.44
N TYR A 330 3.20 11.20 3.62
CA TYR A 330 4.31 10.81 2.75
C TYR A 330 5.60 10.81 3.56
N ALA A 331 6.64 10.13 3.08
CA ALA A 331 7.99 10.24 3.65
C ALA A 331 9.03 10.49 2.55
N ILE A 332 10.00 11.35 2.85
CA ILE A 332 11.15 11.64 1.97
C ILE A 332 12.30 10.79 2.45
N GLY A 333 12.79 9.91 1.58
CA GLY A 333 13.84 8.95 1.92
C GLY A 333 15.23 9.53 1.80
N GLU A 334 16.20 8.84 2.39
CA GLU A 334 17.61 9.21 2.37
C GLU A 334 18.21 9.24 0.94
N ASN A 335 17.74 8.35 0.05
CA ASN A 335 18.01 8.38 -1.39
C ASN A 335 17.78 9.78 -2.01
N THR A 336 16.76 10.52 -1.57
CA THR A 336 16.52 11.91 -2.02
C THR A 336 17.72 12.79 -1.69
N TRP A 337 18.20 12.75 -0.45
CA TRP A 337 19.31 13.60 0.00
C TRP A 337 20.66 13.17 -0.55
N ALA A 338 20.94 11.87 -0.65
CA ALA A 338 22.08 11.36 -1.41
C ALA A 338 22.06 11.84 -2.87
N THR A 339 20.89 11.85 -3.53
CA THR A 339 20.77 12.38 -4.89
C THR A 339 21.06 13.88 -4.95
N ALA A 340 20.56 14.64 -3.97
CA ALA A 340 20.81 16.08 -3.86
C ALA A 340 22.30 16.44 -3.78
N GLN A 341 23.12 15.59 -3.14
CA GLN A 341 24.59 15.73 -3.07
C GLN A 341 25.27 15.73 -4.43
N VAL A 342 24.59 15.31 -5.49
CA VAL A 342 25.14 15.42 -6.84
C VAL A 342 24.40 16.52 -7.60
N THR A 343 23.08 16.40 -7.70
CA THR A 343 22.26 17.20 -8.63
C THR A 343 22.20 18.68 -8.30
N GLN A 344 22.33 19.07 -7.01
CA GLN A 344 22.33 20.50 -6.66
C GLN A 344 23.71 21.16 -6.86
N PHE A 345 24.75 20.36 -7.13
CA PHE A 345 26.13 20.82 -7.25
C PHE A 345 26.76 20.61 -8.63
N ALA A 346 26.10 19.93 -9.55
CA ALA A 346 26.54 19.79 -10.94
C ALA A 346 25.31 19.73 -11.85
N GLN A 347 25.35 20.35 -13.03
CA GLN A 347 24.24 20.35 -13.99
C GLN A 347 24.63 19.58 -15.27
N PRO A 348 23.68 19.01 -16.05
CA PRO A 348 23.97 18.48 -17.38
C PRO A 348 24.79 19.47 -18.21
N GLY A 349 25.84 18.97 -18.87
CA GLY A 349 26.79 19.81 -19.60
C GLY A 349 28.11 20.05 -18.86
N TRP A 350 28.16 19.82 -17.55
CA TRP A 350 29.41 19.86 -16.80
C TRP A 350 30.35 18.74 -17.26
N LYS A 351 31.65 18.91 -17.04
CA LYS A 351 32.65 17.93 -17.43
C LYS A 351 33.32 17.37 -16.20
N PHE A 352 33.31 16.06 -16.07
CA PHE A 352 34.19 15.36 -15.14
C PHE A 352 35.66 15.74 -15.42
N ILE A 353 36.49 15.58 -14.41
CA ILE A 353 37.95 15.73 -14.52
C ILE A 353 38.57 14.38 -14.17
N ASP A 354 39.09 13.66 -15.19
CA ASP A 354 39.50 12.26 -15.01
C ASP A 354 40.60 12.10 -13.97
N SER A 355 41.59 12.99 -14.01
CA SER A 355 42.70 13.04 -13.07
C SER A 355 42.30 13.41 -11.63
N ALA A 356 41.08 13.93 -11.40
CA ALA A 356 40.56 14.30 -10.09
C ALA A 356 39.31 13.48 -9.72
N SER A 357 39.27 12.22 -10.13
CA SER A 357 38.23 11.25 -9.81
C SER A 357 38.87 9.90 -9.57
N GLY A 358 38.60 9.28 -8.43
CA GLY A 358 39.25 8.03 -8.06
C GLY A 358 38.75 7.44 -6.74
N TYR A 359 39.53 6.49 -6.23
CA TYR A 359 39.33 5.91 -4.90
C TYR A 359 40.07 6.72 -3.85
N LEU A 360 39.46 6.91 -2.68
CA LEU A 360 40.13 7.55 -1.55
C LEU A 360 41.24 6.62 -1.06
N GLY A 361 42.47 7.10 -1.01
CA GLY A 361 43.60 6.29 -0.54
C GLY A 361 43.94 5.12 -1.49
N GLY A 362 43.45 5.18 -2.73
CA GLY A 362 43.71 4.18 -3.77
C GLY A 362 42.91 2.88 -3.66
N THR A 363 41.96 2.77 -2.72
CA THR A 363 41.21 1.54 -2.48
C THR A 363 39.72 1.78 -2.27
N GLU A 364 38.94 0.83 -2.75
CA GLU A 364 37.51 0.73 -2.60
C GLU A 364 37.05 0.81 -1.14
N SER A 365 37.75 0.13 -0.23
CA SER A 365 37.39 0.09 1.18
C SER A 365 37.35 1.48 1.84
N ASN A 366 38.01 2.49 1.28
CA ASN A 366 38.00 3.82 1.88
C ASN A 366 36.95 4.77 1.28
N GLY A 367 36.31 4.40 0.16
CA GLY A 367 35.34 5.23 -0.55
C GLY A 367 35.89 5.83 -1.85
N THR A 368 35.09 6.67 -2.50
CA THR A 368 35.35 7.21 -3.85
C THR A 368 35.01 8.67 -3.96
N TYR A 369 35.57 9.32 -4.99
CA TYR A 369 35.27 10.70 -5.28
C TYR A 369 35.25 10.97 -6.79
N ALA A 370 34.41 11.92 -7.20
CA ALA A 370 34.34 12.44 -8.56
C ALA A 370 34.23 13.96 -8.57
N THR A 371 35.20 14.62 -9.21
CA THR A 371 35.18 16.05 -9.48
C THR A 371 34.62 16.39 -10.86
N LEU A 372 33.77 17.42 -10.93
CA LEU A 372 33.24 18.04 -12.15
C LEU A 372 33.56 19.54 -12.20
N LYS A 373 33.81 20.06 -13.41
CA LYS A 373 33.91 21.50 -13.70
C LYS A 373 32.71 21.98 -14.53
N SER A 374 32.27 23.21 -14.24
CA SER A 374 31.22 23.91 -15.00
C SER A 374 31.62 24.21 -16.46
N PRO A 375 30.67 24.38 -17.39
CA PRO A 375 30.96 24.62 -18.82
C PRO A 375 31.78 25.89 -19.09
N ASN A 376 31.57 26.94 -18.30
CA ASN A 376 32.36 28.18 -18.38
C ASN A 376 33.80 28.01 -17.83
N GLY A 377 34.11 26.89 -17.16
CA GLY A 377 35.45 26.57 -16.66
C GLY A 377 35.84 27.33 -15.39
N SER A 378 34.87 27.84 -14.62
CA SER A 378 35.14 28.69 -13.45
C SER A 378 34.83 28.00 -12.13
N ASP A 379 33.73 27.26 -12.06
CA ASP A 379 33.33 26.53 -10.85
C ASP A 379 33.69 25.05 -10.94
N TYR A 380 33.88 24.45 -9.77
CA TYR A 380 34.02 23.01 -9.60
C TYR A 380 33.20 22.48 -8.43
N SER A 381 32.94 21.18 -8.48
CA SER A 381 32.33 20.38 -7.41
C SER A 381 32.95 19.01 -7.35
N THR A 382 33.28 18.57 -6.14
CA THR A 382 33.79 17.22 -5.84
C THR A 382 32.80 16.54 -4.92
N VAL A 383 32.20 15.46 -5.40
CA VAL A 383 31.38 14.55 -4.59
C VAL A 383 32.31 13.48 -4.04
N LEU A 384 32.29 13.26 -2.74
CA LEU A 384 33.08 12.27 -2.01
C LEU A 384 32.14 11.38 -1.19
N GLU A 385 32.26 10.07 -1.32
CA GLU A 385 31.50 9.11 -0.52
C GLU A 385 32.48 8.23 0.26
N THR A 386 32.08 7.89 1.48
CA THR A 386 32.89 7.11 2.43
C THR A 386 32.07 5.97 3.01
N THR A 387 31.14 5.41 2.22
CA THR A 387 30.11 4.49 2.74
C THR A 387 30.68 3.15 3.19
N THR A 388 31.86 2.79 2.68
CA THR A 388 32.61 1.58 3.00
C THR A 388 33.75 1.85 3.96
N ALA A 389 34.01 3.13 4.30
CA ALA A 389 35.15 3.48 5.12
C ALA A 389 34.87 3.07 6.57
N THR A 390 35.92 2.71 7.30
CA THR A 390 35.80 2.31 8.70
C THR A 390 36.49 3.29 9.65
N ALA A 391 37.27 4.25 9.13
CA ALA A 391 37.93 5.29 9.91
C ALA A 391 37.88 6.66 9.21
N ALA A 392 38.05 7.72 10.00
CA ALA A 392 38.20 9.07 9.47
C ALA A 392 39.43 9.18 8.55
N GLN A 393 39.37 10.06 7.57
CA GLN A 393 40.42 10.24 6.57
C GLN A 393 40.52 11.70 6.16
N THR A 394 41.71 12.13 5.74
CA THR A 394 41.92 13.51 5.32
C THR A 394 42.19 13.57 3.82
N VAL A 395 41.46 14.41 3.11
CA VAL A 395 41.79 14.79 1.73
C VAL A 395 42.54 16.12 1.72
N ASN A 396 43.67 16.20 1.01
CA ASN A 396 44.34 17.45 0.68
C ASN A 396 44.02 17.81 -0.78
N VAL A 397 43.45 18.99 -1.01
CA VAL A 397 42.99 19.42 -2.33
C VAL A 397 43.79 20.64 -2.78
N HIS A 398 44.38 20.57 -3.97
CA HIS A 398 44.94 21.71 -4.67
C HIS A 398 44.12 22.00 -5.93
N VAL A 399 43.74 23.25 -6.14
CA VAL A 399 42.91 23.71 -7.26
C VAL A 399 43.75 24.59 -8.17
N GLN A 400 43.78 24.25 -9.46
CA GLN A 400 44.49 25.02 -10.47
C GLN A 400 43.76 25.03 -11.82
N GLY A 401 44.39 25.64 -12.82
CA GLY A 401 43.92 25.59 -14.21
C GLY A 401 42.69 26.46 -14.49
N GLY A 402 42.63 27.64 -13.85
CA GLY A 402 41.61 28.66 -14.09
C GLY A 402 40.29 28.47 -13.34
N LEU A 403 40.20 27.48 -12.45
CA LEU A 403 39.03 27.27 -11.59
C LEU A 403 39.07 28.23 -10.40
N SER A 404 37.93 28.47 -9.76
CA SER A 404 37.81 29.38 -8.63
C SER A 404 38.62 28.85 -7.45
N THR A 405 39.46 29.72 -6.89
CA THR A 405 40.21 29.49 -5.65
C THR A 405 39.62 30.28 -4.48
N GLY A 406 38.36 30.72 -4.63
CA GLY A 406 37.64 31.52 -3.63
C GLY A 406 37.03 30.65 -2.53
N ALA A 407 35.99 31.17 -1.86
CA ALA A 407 35.27 30.40 -0.86
C ALA A 407 34.80 29.04 -1.42
N VAL A 408 34.93 28.02 -0.58
CA VAL A 408 34.54 26.65 -0.87
C VAL A 408 33.53 26.23 0.18
N HIS A 409 32.44 25.62 -0.25
CA HIS A 409 31.32 25.26 0.59
C HIS A 409 31.27 23.75 0.72
N VAL A 410 30.98 23.26 1.93
CA VAL A 410 30.94 21.83 2.22
C VAL A 410 29.54 21.48 2.68
N TRP A 411 28.96 20.52 1.97
CA TRP A 411 27.67 19.94 2.29
C TRP A 411 27.87 18.47 2.60
N ALA A 412 27.08 17.95 3.54
CA ALA A 412 27.24 16.58 3.99
C ALA A 412 25.90 15.90 4.29
N THR A 413 25.89 14.58 4.10
CA THR A 413 24.75 13.70 4.38
C THR A 413 25.29 12.41 5.02
N ARG A 414 24.76 11.99 6.16
CA ARG A 414 25.13 10.73 6.80
C ARG A 414 24.20 9.62 6.34
N VAL A 415 24.75 8.58 5.69
CA VAL A 415 23.91 7.58 5.01
C VAL A 415 23.95 6.17 5.61
N ASN A 416 25.00 5.83 6.39
CA ASN A 416 25.01 4.53 7.09
C ASN A 416 24.24 4.57 8.41
N SER A 417 23.98 5.76 8.95
CA SER A 417 23.09 5.99 10.09
C SER A 417 22.33 7.31 9.87
N PRO A 418 21.31 7.33 9.01
CA PRO A 418 20.61 8.55 8.59
C PRO A 418 19.75 9.13 9.72
N SER A 419 19.58 10.45 9.71
CA SER A 419 18.62 11.14 10.58
C SER A 419 18.28 12.52 9.99
N PRO A 420 17.09 13.09 10.23
CA PRO A 420 16.73 14.38 9.66
C PRO A 420 17.74 15.50 9.94
N SER A 421 18.43 15.48 11.09
CA SER A 421 19.48 16.45 11.44
C SER A 421 20.79 16.30 10.66
N THR A 422 21.07 15.14 10.08
CA THR A 422 22.28 14.87 9.30
C THR A 422 22.00 14.83 7.80
N ASP A 423 20.74 15.12 7.39
CA ASP A 423 20.37 15.13 5.96
C ASP A 423 20.71 16.48 5.33
N PHE A 424 21.64 16.46 4.39
CA PHE A 424 21.92 17.57 3.49
C PHE A 424 22.22 18.87 4.23
N THR A 425 23.24 18.83 5.07
CA THR A 425 23.64 19.93 5.94
C THR A 425 24.80 20.71 5.34
N HIS A 426 24.73 22.05 5.40
CA HIS A 426 25.88 22.90 5.14
C HIS A 426 26.79 22.88 6.37
N THR A 427 27.92 22.19 6.30
CA THR A 427 28.76 21.93 7.48
C THR A 427 29.78 23.01 7.74
N GLN A 428 30.40 23.57 6.69
CA GLN A 428 31.46 24.57 6.81
C GLN A 428 31.80 25.25 5.48
N ASP A 429 32.33 26.47 5.60
CA ASP A 429 33.01 27.18 4.52
C ASP A 429 34.52 27.11 4.73
N ILE A 430 35.25 26.82 3.67
CA ILE A 430 36.72 26.81 3.64
C ILE A 430 37.20 27.94 2.75
N THR A 431 38.17 28.73 3.25
CA THR A 431 38.94 29.69 2.44
C THR A 431 40.27 29.03 2.04
N PRO A 432 40.49 28.68 0.76
CA PRO A 432 41.76 28.10 0.30
C PRO A 432 42.93 29.06 0.44
N THR A 433 44.08 28.56 0.89
CA THR A 433 45.35 29.30 0.84
C THR A 433 46.17 28.83 -0.37
N ALA A 434 46.50 29.73 -1.29
CA ALA A 434 47.20 29.41 -2.54
C ALA A 434 46.56 28.25 -3.33
N GLY A 435 45.23 28.20 -3.40
CA GLY A 435 44.53 27.13 -4.09
C GLY A 435 44.37 25.84 -3.31
N SER A 436 44.87 25.80 -2.07
CA SER A 436 44.93 24.56 -1.30
C SER A 436 44.12 24.58 0.00
N TYR A 437 43.61 23.40 0.38
CA TYR A 437 42.87 23.17 1.61
C TYR A 437 42.86 21.69 2.00
N ALA A 438 42.49 21.40 3.24
CA ALA A 438 42.29 20.05 3.74
C ALA A 438 40.86 19.87 4.27
N LEU A 439 40.34 18.64 4.22
CA LEU A 439 39.03 18.27 4.76
C LEU A 439 39.10 16.88 5.36
N THR A 440 38.68 16.75 6.61
CA THR A 440 38.50 15.45 7.28
C THR A 440 37.12 14.91 6.92
N LEU A 441 37.08 13.65 6.50
CA LEU A 441 35.89 12.92 6.11
C LEU A 441 35.61 11.83 7.16
N GLN A 442 34.38 11.78 7.67
CA GLN A 442 33.95 10.72 8.57
C GLN A 442 33.42 9.50 7.78
N PRO A 443 33.51 8.27 8.32
CA PRO A 443 32.90 7.08 7.74
C PRO A 443 31.40 7.14 7.62
N GLY A 444 30.81 6.57 6.55
CA GLY A 444 29.36 6.54 6.47
C GLY A 444 28.70 7.77 5.85
N TRP A 445 29.42 8.60 5.08
CA TRP A 445 28.94 9.95 4.71
C TRP A 445 29.17 10.23 3.24
N ILE A 446 28.36 11.15 2.72
CA ILE A 446 28.59 11.83 1.46
C ILE A 446 28.98 13.27 1.79
N TYR A 447 30.10 13.73 1.24
CA TYR A 447 30.50 15.13 1.23
C TYR A 447 30.43 15.67 -0.19
N THR A 448 30.00 16.91 -0.35
CA THR A 448 30.14 17.66 -1.60
C THR A 448 30.82 18.96 -1.32
N VAL A 449 31.99 19.11 -1.92
CA VAL A 449 32.80 20.32 -1.84
C VAL A 449 32.58 21.10 -3.12
N THR A 450 32.24 22.39 -3.04
CA THR A 450 31.88 23.18 -4.22
C THR A 450 32.20 24.66 -4.07
N THR A 451 32.48 25.32 -5.18
CA THR A 451 32.51 26.79 -5.29
C THR A 451 31.16 27.42 -5.66
N THR A 452 30.10 26.61 -5.84
CA THR A 452 28.77 27.11 -6.24
C THR A 452 27.94 27.50 -5.02
N THR A 453 26.92 28.32 -5.23
CA THR A 453 25.96 28.70 -4.20
C THR A 453 24.53 28.42 -4.65
N GLY A 454 23.54 28.57 -3.77
CA GLY A 454 22.12 28.41 -4.12
C GLY A 454 21.50 27.05 -3.74
N GLN A 455 22.21 26.22 -3.00
CA GLN A 455 21.71 24.92 -2.55
C GLN A 455 20.76 25.08 -1.37
N GLY A 456 19.80 24.16 -1.25
CA GLY A 456 18.82 24.23 -0.18
C GLY A 456 18.22 22.88 0.17
N LYS A 457 17.58 22.87 1.33
CA LYS A 457 16.93 21.71 1.94
C LYS A 457 15.48 22.06 2.22
N GLY A 458 14.56 21.35 1.61
CA GLY A 458 13.13 21.46 1.91
C GLY A 458 12.81 21.04 3.34
N THR A 459 11.83 21.70 3.95
CA THR A 459 11.52 21.57 5.40
C THR A 459 10.05 21.26 5.68
N THR A 460 9.27 20.93 4.66
CA THR A 460 7.83 20.67 4.83
C THR A 460 7.60 19.36 5.56
N THR A 461 6.55 19.31 6.38
CA THR A 461 6.23 18.14 7.21
C THR A 461 4.97 17.48 6.68
N ALA A 462 4.99 16.15 6.62
CA ALA A 462 3.84 15.36 6.20
C ALA A 462 2.77 15.32 7.32
N PRO A 463 1.48 15.23 6.98
CA PRO A 463 0.42 14.95 7.95
C PRO A 463 0.58 13.54 8.58
N ALA A 464 -0.07 13.30 9.73
CA ALA A 464 -0.11 11.98 10.33
C ALA A 464 -0.79 10.94 9.40
N ALA A 465 -0.29 9.72 9.39
CA ALA A 465 -0.89 8.62 8.65
C ALA A 465 -2.20 8.15 9.32
N HIS A 466 -3.16 7.69 8.52
CA HIS A 466 -4.38 7.03 8.96
C HIS A 466 -4.90 6.08 7.86
N ALA A 467 -5.65 5.06 8.25
CA ALA A 467 -6.24 4.10 7.33
C ALA A 467 -7.37 4.72 6.50
N LEU A 468 -7.63 4.17 5.31
CA LEU A 468 -8.84 4.51 4.55
C LEU A 468 -10.06 3.98 5.33
N ALA A 469 -10.96 4.89 5.72
CA ALA A 469 -12.12 4.55 6.53
C ALA A 469 -13.21 3.83 5.73
N LEU A 470 -13.93 2.93 6.41
CA LEU A 470 -15.21 2.41 5.94
C LEU A 470 -16.36 3.17 6.62
N PRO A 471 -17.52 3.37 5.95
CA PRO A 471 -17.79 2.96 4.57
C PRO A 471 -17.02 3.79 3.54
N TYR A 472 -16.68 3.19 2.41
CA TYR A 472 -16.15 3.87 1.22
C TYR A 472 -17.07 3.63 0.04
N ASP A 473 -17.40 4.69 -0.70
CA ASP A 473 -18.23 4.63 -1.90
C ASP A 473 -17.66 5.53 -3.01
N ASP A 474 -17.73 5.05 -4.25
CA ASP A 474 -17.38 5.82 -5.44
C ASP A 474 -18.37 5.54 -6.59
N THR A 475 -19.05 6.61 -7.03
CA THR A 475 -19.92 6.61 -8.23
C THR A 475 -19.10 6.90 -9.49
N PHE A 476 -17.84 7.32 -9.37
CA PHE A 476 -16.95 7.69 -10.47
C PHE A 476 -17.37 8.96 -11.24
N ASP A 477 -18.44 9.64 -10.82
CA ASP A 477 -18.96 10.82 -11.52
C ASP A 477 -18.06 12.07 -11.42
N ASN A 478 -17.13 12.06 -10.46
CA ASN A 478 -16.15 13.11 -10.27
C ASN A 478 -14.85 12.90 -11.09
N ASP A 479 -14.63 11.72 -11.65
CA ASP A 479 -13.48 11.45 -12.51
C ASP A 479 -13.67 12.08 -13.89
N ALA A 480 -12.59 12.66 -14.41
CA ALA A 480 -12.59 13.15 -15.79
C ALA A 480 -12.74 11.97 -16.76
N THR A 481 -13.42 12.22 -17.88
CA THR A 481 -13.57 11.19 -18.93
C THR A 481 -12.18 10.83 -19.44
N SER A 482 -11.96 9.54 -19.68
CA SER A 482 -10.76 8.99 -20.30
C SER A 482 -9.51 9.04 -19.42
N THR A 483 -9.70 9.17 -18.11
CA THR A 483 -8.62 9.13 -17.11
C THR A 483 -8.84 7.97 -16.16
N GLU A 484 -7.79 7.54 -15.47
CA GLU A 484 -7.94 6.54 -14.40
C GLU A 484 -8.80 7.11 -13.26
N ALA A 485 -9.57 6.24 -12.60
CA ALA A 485 -10.49 6.59 -11.53
C ALA A 485 -9.76 6.79 -10.19
N THR A 486 -10.22 7.67 -9.31
CA THR A 486 -9.52 7.93 -8.03
C THR A 486 -9.27 6.65 -7.22
N TYR A 487 -8.03 6.44 -6.75
CA TYR A 487 -7.57 5.28 -5.95
C TYR A 487 -7.53 3.93 -6.66
N LEU A 488 -8.13 3.80 -7.83
CA LEU A 488 -8.13 2.57 -8.59
C LEU A 488 -6.75 2.35 -9.26
N SER A 489 -5.96 1.37 -8.80
CA SER A 489 -4.64 1.02 -9.37
C SER A 489 -4.73 -0.20 -10.28
N ASP A 490 -4.51 -0.02 -11.57
CA ASP A 490 -4.67 -1.07 -12.59
C ASP A 490 -3.51 -2.05 -12.51
N MET A 491 -3.80 -3.32 -12.23
CA MET A 491 -2.75 -4.34 -12.16
C MET A 491 -2.50 -5.01 -13.50
N GLN A 492 -3.53 -5.18 -14.32
CA GLN A 492 -3.44 -5.67 -15.69
C GLN A 492 -4.62 -5.13 -16.52
N GLY A 493 -4.42 -4.84 -17.81
CA GLY A 493 -5.38 -4.10 -18.62
C GLY A 493 -5.40 -2.62 -18.25
N SER A 494 -6.43 -1.87 -18.64
CA SER A 494 -6.53 -0.45 -18.27
C SER A 494 -7.97 -0.16 -17.93
N PHE A 495 -8.22 0.59 -16.86
CA PHE A 495 -9.52 0.94 -16.34
C PHE A 495 -9.68 2.46 -16.30
N GLU A 496 -10.51 2.97 -17.19
CA GLU A 496 -10.70 4.41 -17.36
C GLU A 496 -12.15 4.81 -17.09
N ALA A 497 -12.36 5.96 -16.46
CA ALA A 497 -13.65 6.62 -16.43
C ALA A 497 -14.14 6.87 -17.88
N ARG A 498 -15.37 6.47 -18.17
CA ARG A 498 -16.06 6.63 -19.46
C ARG A 498 -17.51 7.00 -19.17
N PRO A 499 -18.22 7.66 -20.11
CA PRO A 499 -19.66 7.75 -20.02
C PRO A 499 -20.28 6.36 -19.85
N CYS A 500 -21.15 6.22 -18.86
CA CYS A 500 -21.89 5.00 -18.65
C CYS A 500 -22.71 4.62 -19.89
N ALA A 501 -22.77 3.32 -20.18
CA ALA A 501 -23.53 2.77 -21.29
C ALA A 501 -24.91 2.27 -20.86
N ASP A 502 -25.74 1.94 -21.86
CA ASP A 502 -27.03 1.25 -21.69
C ASP A 502 -28.04 1.99 -20.81
N GLY A 503 -28.17 3.30 -21.06
CA GLY A 503 -29.20 4.12 -20.42
C GLY A 503 -28.86 4.64 -19.04
N ARG A 504 -27.65 4.39 -18.53
CA ARG A 504 -27.18 4.93 -17.24
C ARG A 504 -26.50 6.27 -17.50
N SER A 505 -26.90 7.29 -16.76
CA SER A 505 -26.29 8.62 -16.82
C SER A 505 -25.01 8.68 -15.97
N GLY A 506 -24.12 9.61 -16.30
CA GLY A 506 -22.90 9.88 -15.53
C GLY A 506 -21.65 9.13 -16.05
N GLN A 507 -20.63 9.03 -15.21
CA GLN A 507 -19.36 8.36 -15.51
C GLN A 507 -19.35 6.99 -14.82
N CYS A 508 -18.65 6.04 -15.45
CA CYS A 508 -18.44 4.68 -14.98
C CYS A 508 -17.00 4.32 -15.28
N VAL A 509 -16.42 3.35 -14.58
CA VAL A 509 -15.11 2.82 -14.96
C VAL A 509 -15.31 1.73 -16.01
N GLN A 510 -14.50 1.74 -17.07
CA GLN A 510 -14.49 0.73 -18.11
C GLN A 510 -13.09 0.12 -18.19
N GLN A 511 -12.97 -1.21 -18.15
CA GLN A 511 -11.77 -1.87 -18.69
C GLN A 511 -11.72 -1.54 -20.21
N VAL A 512 -10.68 -0.89 -20.73
CA VAL A 512 -10.64 -0.38 -22.12
C VAL A 512 -9.71 -1.14 -23.08
N THR A 513 -8.79 -1.95 -22.57
CA THR A 513 -7.97 -2.94 -23.28
C THR A 513 -8.80 -4.09 -23.87
N PRO A 514 -9.05 -4.10 -25.20
CA PRO A 514 -9.95 -5.04 -25.84
C PRO A 514 -9.34 -6.43 -26.08
N VAL A 515 -8.01 -6.52 -26.19
CA VAL A 515 -7.26 -7.74 -26.53
C VAL A 515 -5.99 -7.81 -25.71
N ARG A 516 -5.43 -9.01 -25.57
CA ARG A 516 -4.18 -9.24 -24.84
C ARG A 516 -3.03 -8.36 -25.40
N PRO A 517 -2.38 -7.54 -24.57
CA PRO A 517 -1.25 -6.72 -24.99
C PRO A 517 0.00 -7.59 -25.26
N ILE A 518 1.00 -7.02 -25.94
CA ILE A 518 2.36 -7.57 -25.91
C ILE A 518 2.92 -7.30 -24.51
N GLU A 519 3.14 -8.37 -23.77
CA GLU A 519 3.44 -8.30 -22.34
C GLU A 519 4.93 -8.19 -22.06
N TRP A 520 5.25 -7.46 -21.00
CA TRP A 520 6.59 -7.46 -20.46
C TRP A 520 6.81 -8.67 -19.55
N GLN A 521 5.85 -9.03 -18.71
CA GLN A 521 5.95 -10.16 -17.77
C GLN A 521 5.06 -11.33 -18.18
N ASP A 522 4.34 -11.94 -17.24
CA ASP A 522 3.39 -13.03 -17.44
C ASP A 522 1.92 -12.55 -17.40
N ASP A 523 1.04 -13.31 -18.05
CA ASP A 523 -0.37 -12.94 -18.26
C ASP A 523 -1.22 -13.21 -17.03
N SER A 524 -2.09 -12.26 -16.71
CA SER A 524 -3.22 -12.47 -15.80
C SER A 524 -4.53 -11.92 -16.37
N ASP A 525 -5.64 -12.21 -15.67
CA ASP A 525 -6.91 -11.50 -15.86
C ASP A 525 -6.71 -9.97 -15.71
N ALA A 526 -7.45 -9.14 -16.45
CA ALA A 526 -7.42 -7.69 -16.25
C ALA A 526 -8.18 -7.31 -14.98
N PHE A 527 -7.49 -6.66 -14.04
CA PHE A 527 -8.09 -6.21 -12.79
C PHE A 527 -7.42 -4.96 -12.25
N SER A 528 -8.11 -4.34 -11.31
CA SER A 528 -7.65 -3.16 -10.61
C SER A 528 -7.98 -3.21 -9.13
N LEU A 529 -7.04 -2.76 -8.30
CA LEU A 529 -7.14 -2.76 -6.85
C LEU A 529 -7.52 -1.38 -6.31
N LEU A 530 -8.22 -1.40 -5.18
CA LEU A 530 -8.53 -0.21 -4.39
C LEU A 530 -8.70 -0.61 -2.93
N GLY A 531 -8.31 0.27 -2.01
CA GLY A 531 -8.73 0.16 -0.61
C GLY A 531 -7.58 0.14 0.38
N ASP A 532 -7.85 -0.43 1.56
CA ASP A 532 -6.84 -0.61 2.61
C ASP A 532 -6.50 -2.09 2.78
N PRO A 533 -5.20 -2.48 2.76
CA PRO A 533 -4.80 -3.87 2.99
C PRO A 533 -5.20 -4.38 4.38
N THR A 534 -5.47 -3.50 5.35
CA THR A 534 -5.89 -3.91 6.70
C THR A 534 -7.37 -4.25 6.80
N TRP A 535 -8.18 -4.04 5.76
CA TRP A 535 -9.61 -4.37 5.85
C TRP A 535 -9.81 -5.86 6.00
N ALA A 536 -10.65 -6.27 6.95
CA ALA A 536 -10.84 -7.68 7.29
C ALA A 536 -12.24 -8.15 6.90
N ASP A 537 -13.24 -7.55 7.53
CA ASP A 537 -14.64 -7.94 7.41
C ASP A 537 -15.47 -6.80 6.85
N TYR A 538 -15.93 -6.99 5.63
CA TYR A 538 -16.61 -6.00 4.82
C TYR A 538 -17.39 -6.67 3.70
N THR A 539 -18.37 -5.95 3.17
CA THR A 539 -19.03 -6.29 1.90
C THR A 539 -18.61 -5.28 0.84
N VAL A 540 -18.01 -5.75 -0.24
CA VAL A 540 -17.86 -4.98 -1.48
C VAL A 540 -19.06 -5.20 -2.38
N LYS A 541 -19.63 -4.12 -2.88
CA LYS A 541 -20.68 -4.10 -3.91
C LYS A 541 -20.21 -3.24 -5.09
N ALA A 542 -20.47 -3.70 -6.32
CA ALA A 542 -20.36 -2.88 -7.53
C ALA A 542 -21.44 -3.26 -8.55
N ASP A 543 -22.01 -2.26 -9.21
CA ASP A 543 -22.80 -2.46 -10.42
C ASP A 543 -21.86 -2.80 -11.60
N VAL A 544 -22.20 -3.84 -12.37
CA VAL A 544 -21.47 -4.31 -13.56
C VAL A 544 -22.38 -4.29 -14.79
N ASN A 545 -21.77 -4.09 -15.95
CA ASN A 545 -22.43 -4.15 -17.24
C ASN A 545 -21.50 -4.82 -18.25
N LEU A 546 -21.89 -6.02 -18.66
CA LEU A 546 -21.15 -6.77 -19.66
C LEU A 546 -21.47 -6.22 -21.04
N GLN A 547 -20.51 -5.53 -21.65
CA GLN A 547 -20.66 -4.99 -23.02
C GLN A 547 -20.50 -6.09 -24.09
N GLN A 548 -20.01 -7.26 -23.71
CA GLN A 548 -19.87 -8.44 -24.56
C GLN A 548 -20.02 -9.74 -23.76
N ALA A 549 -20.15 -10.87 -24.44
CA ALA A 549 -20.12 -12.18 -23.77
C ALA A 549 -18.80 -12.39 -23.02
N GLY A 550 -18.90 -12.81 -21.77
CA GLY A 550 -17.77 -13.16 -20.94
C GLY A 550 -18.05 -13.02 -19.45
N THR A 551 -17.00 -12.79 -18.66
CA THR A 551 -17.06 -12.86 -17.19
C THR A 551 -16.39 -11.67 -16.53
N VAL A 552 -17.15 -10.99 -15.65
CA VAL A 552 -16.68 -9.95 -14.72
C VAL A 552 -16.37 -10.55 -13.35
N GLU A 553 -15.57 -9.83 -12.56
CA GLU A 553 -15.08 -10.28 -11.27
C GLU A 553 -15.08 -9.16 -10.23
N LEU A 554 -15.48 -9.50 -9.00
CA LEU A 554 -15.17 -8.71 -7.81
C LEU A 554 -14.13 -9.41 -6.96
N LEU A 555 -13.17 -8.64 -6.47
CA LEU A 555 -12.09 -9.09 -5.62
C LEU A 555 -12.35 -8.62 -4.21
N GLY A 556 -12.06 -9.50 -3.26
CA GLY A 556 -12.02 -9.16 -1.87
C GLY A 556 -10.91 -9.90 -1.16
N ARG A 557 -10.49 -9.34 -0.04
CA ARG A 557 -9.27 -9.65 0.70
C ARG A 557 -8.04 -9.79 -0.21
N ALA A 558 -7.91 -8.92 -1.22
CA ALA A 558 -6.71 -8.86 -2.06
C ALA A 558 -5.53 -8.41 -1.19
N ASN A 559 -4.66 -9.35 -0.83
CA ASN A 559 -3.58 -9.13 0.13
C ASN A 559 -2.22 -9.10 -0.58
N THR A 560 -1.49 -10.21 -0.61
CA THR A 560 -0.16 -10.33 -1.14
C THR A 560 -0.11 -10.55 -2.67
N GLN A 561 0.84 -9.88 -3.30
CA GLN A 561 1.36 -10.19 -4.64
C GLN A 561 2.84 -10.59 -4.51
N ASN A 562 3.26 -11.68 -5.16
CA ASN A 562 4.67 -12.11 -5.16
C ASN A 562 5.31 -11.85 -6.52
N ARG A 563 6.64 -11.91 -6.62
CA ARG A 563 7.37 -11.98 -7.89
C ARG A 563 7.14 -13.37 -8.56
N PRO A 564 6.84 -13.48 -9.87
CA PRO A 564 6.49 -12.40 -10.79
C PRO A 564 5.12 -11.79 -10.48
N GLN A 565 5.04 -10.45 -10.51
CA GLN A 565 3.99 -9.63 -9.88
C GLN A 565 2.70 -9.52 -10.68
N SER A 566 2.25 -10.62 -11.26
CA SER A 566 1.09 -10.61 -12.17
C SER A 566 -0.16 -11.21 -11.54
N HIS A 567 -0.05 -11.86 -10.39
CA HIS A 567 -1.14 -12.59 -9.75
C HIS A 567 -1.37 -12.19 -8.30
N GLN A 568 -2.64 -12.02 -7.95
CA GLN A 568 -3.04 -11.46 -6.67
C GLN A 568 -3.65 -12.54 -5.79
N ALA A 569 -3.06 -12.80 -4.63
CA ALA A 569 -3.77 -13.54 -3.59
C ALA A 569 -5.05 -12.79 -3.20
N ALA A 570 -6.21 -13.38 -3.48
CA ALA A 570 -7.53 -12.81 -3.19
C ALA A 570 -8.65 -13.87 -3.24
N TYR A 571 -9.83 -13.52 -2.73
CA TYR A 571 -11.09 -14.16 -3.14
C TYR A 571 -11.71 -13.39 -4.31
N LEU A 572 -12.28 -14.12 -5.25
CA LEU A 572 -12.90 -13.64 -6.47
C LEU A 572 -14.34 -14.13 -6.54
N LEU A 573 -15.31 -13.23 -6.66
CA LEU A 573 -16.63 -13.55 -7.20
C LEU A 573 -16.62 -13.36 -8.71
N ARG A 574 -16.66 -14.45 -9.48
CA ARG A 574 -16.77 -14.45 -10.94
C ARG A 574 -18.21 -14.70 -11.36
N VAL A 575 -18.76 -13.86 -12.24
CA VAL A 575 -20.13 -14.02 -12.78
C VAL A 575 -20.11 -13.76 -14.28
N SER A 576 -20.64 -14.72 -15.07
CA SER A 576 -20.67 -14.66 -16.53
C SER A 576 -22.00 -14.12 -17.08
N ASP A 577 -22.02 -13.74 -18.36
CA ASP A 577 -23.23 -13.30 -19.07
C ASP A 577 -24.32 -14.39 -19.08
N THR A 578 -23.91 -15.66 -19.06
CA THR A 578 -24.83 -16.81 -19.08
C THR A 578 -25.43 -17.12 -17.71
N GLY A 579 -24.93 -16.49 -16.64
CA GLY A 579 -25.41 -16.68 -15.27
C GLY A 579 -24.67 -17.77 -14.49
N ALA A 580 -23.67 -18.45 -15.07
CA ALA A 580 -22.67 -19.17 -14.27
C ALA A 580 -21.96 -18.21 -13.30
N TRP A 581 -21.70 -18.71 -12.09
CA TRP A 581 -20.99 -17.96 -11.04
C TRP A 581 -20.12 -18.89 -10.19
N SER A 582 -19.10 -18.31 -9.55
CA SER A 582 -18.19 -19.01 -8.64
C SER A 582 -17.53 -18.06 -7.66
N ILE A 583 -17.32 -18.55 -6.43
CA ILE A 583 -16.34 -17.99 -5.49
C ILE A 583 -15.04 -18.77 -5.70
N VAL A 584 -13.96 -18.05 -5.99
CA VAL A 584 -12.66 -18.59 -6.33
C VAL A 584 -11.61 -18.00 -5.40
N ARG A 585 -10.78 -18.84 -4.79
CA ARG A 585 -9.53 -18.43 -4.16
C ARG A 585 -8.44 -18.36 -5.23
N SER A 586 -7.75 -17.24 -5.33
CA SER A 586 -6.54 -17.07 -6.14
C SER A 586 -5.33 -16.95 -5.21
N SER A 587 -4.25 -17.69 -5.48
CA SER A 587 -2.96 -17.53 -4.79
C SER A 587 -2.07 -16.47 -5.44
N ALA A 588 -1.02 -16.04 -4.73
CA ALA A 588 0.01 -15.13 -5.26
C ALA A 588 0.82 -15.73 -6.44
N ALA A 589 0.86 -17.06 -6.55
CA ALA A 589 1.43 -17.75 -7.71
C ALA A 589 0.47 -17.91 -8.90
N GLY A 590 -0.80 -17.47 -8.78
CA GLY A 590 -1.78 -17.55 -9.88
C GLY A 590 -2.62 -18.83 -9.90
N ALA A 591 -2.44 -19.75 -8.93
CA ALA A 591 -3.33 -20.90 -8.78
C ALA A 591 -4.75 -20.46 -8.38
N LEU A 592 -5.72 -20.92 -9.16
CA LEU A 592 -7.16 -20.69 -8.96
C LEU A 592 -7.82 -21.95 -8.38
N THR A 593 -8.37 -21.85 -7.17
CA THR A 593 -9.18 -22.91 -6.54
C THR A 593 -10.64 -22.44 -6.43
N THR A 594 -11.56 -23.14 -7.10
CA THR A 594 -13.02 -22.90 -6.95
C THR A 594 -13.52 -23.43 -5.61
N LEU A 595 -13.99 -22.54 -4.73
CA LEU A 595 -14.55 -22.89 -3.42
C LEU A 595 -16.02 -23.29 -3.52
N THR A 596 -16.79 -22.56 -4.31
CA THR A 596 -18.19 -22.88 -4.59
C THR A 596 -18.61 -22.29 -5.94
N SER A 597 -19.57 -22.92 -6.60
CA SER A 597 -20.08 -22.48 -7.90
C SER A 597 -21.53 -22.89 -8.10
N GLY A 598 -22.15 -22.36 -9.15
CA GLY A 598 -23.53 -22.62 -9.51
C GLY A 598 -23.96 -21.82 -10.73
N THR A 599 -25.27 -21.86 -10.99
CA THR A 599 -25.89 -21.14 -12.10
C THR A 599 -27.09 -20.35 -11.60
N ARG A 600 -27.45 -19.29 -12.31
CA ARG A 600 -28.67 -18.49 -12.14
C ARG A 600 -29.22 -18.12 -13.51
N SER A 601 -30.40 -17.49 -13.56
CA SER A 601 -30.87 -16.81 -14.78
C SER A 601 -29.76 -15.98 -15.43
N ALA A 602 -29.65 -16.05 -16.76
CA ALA A 602 -28.66 -15.29 -17.53
C ALA A 602 -28.69 -13.80 -17.14
N LEU A 603 -27.50 -13.21 -16.92
CA LEU A 603 -27.36 -11.76 -16.82
C LEU A 603 -27.61 -11.11 -18.20
N GLY A 604 -27.23 -11.80 -19.27
CA GLY A 604 -27.17 -11.17 -20.59
C GLY A 604 -26.02 -10.17 -20.68
N THR A 605 -26.01 -9.45 -21.80
CA THR A 605 -25.11 -8.34 -22.11
C THR A 605 -25.94 -7.07 -22.21
N HIS A 606 -25.31 -5.91 -22.05
CA HIS A 606 -25.95 -4.60 -22.17
C HIS A 606 -27.09 -4.35 -21.16
N ALA A 607 -26.93 -4.93 -19.96
CA ALA A 607 -27.81 -4.72 -18.83
C ALA A 607 -26.97 -4.55 -17.56
N TRP A 608 -27.43 -3.65 -16.69
CA TRP A 608 -26.78 -3.38 -15.41
C TRP A 608 -27.25 -4.37 -14.36
N HIS A 609 -26.28 -4.87 -13.60
CA HIS A 609 -26.51 -5.79 -12.50
C HIS A 609 -25.63 -5.45 -11.33
N THR A 610 -26.10 -5.75 -10.15
CA THR A 610 -25.37 -5.43 -8.94
C THR A 610 -24.75 -6.70 -8.37
N LEU A 611 -23.43 -6.75 -8.24
CA LEU A 611 -22.74 -7.85 -7.58
C LEU A 611 -22.30 -7.44 -6.16
N ALA A 612 -22.22 -8.40 -5.23
CA ALA A 612 -21.61 -8.17 -3.92
C ALA A 612 -20.88 -9.42 -3.40
N LEU A 613 -19.78 -9.19 -2.67
CA LEU A 613 -18.92 -10.18 -2.03
C LEU A 613 -18.66 -9.73 -0.59
N GLY A 614 -19.04 -10.59 0.35
CA GLY A 614 -19.12 -10.33 1.78
C GLY A 614 -18.12 -11.18 2.56
N PHE A 615 -17.55 -10.64 3.63
CA PHE A 615 -16.59 -11.32 4.49
C PHE A 615 -16.93 -11.07 5.96
N SER A 616 -17.04 -12.15 6.71
CA SER A 616 -17.32 -12.15 8.15
C SER A 616 -16.60 -13.34 8.77
N GLY A 617 -15.50 -13.09 9.47
CA GLY A 617 -14.56 -14.15 9.84
C GLY A 617 -14.13 -14.94 8.60
N ASP A 618 -14.27 -16.27 8.66
CA ASP A 618 -13.91 -17.18 7.57
C ASP A 618 -15.03 -17.36 6.53
N GLN A 619 -16.25 -16.88 6.81
CA GLN A 619 -17.38 -16.93 5.91
C GLN A 619 -17.26 -15.90 4.78
N ILE A 620 -17.49 -16.37 3.55
CA ILE A 620 -17.54 -15.60 2.32
C ILE A 620 -18.93 -15.79 1.69
N THR A 621 -19.69 -14.71 1.52
CA THR A 621 -21.02 -14.71 0.89
C THR A 621 -20.99 -13.95 -0.43
N ALA A 622 -21.71 -14.42 -1.45
CA ALA A 622 -21.89 -13.71 -2.72
C ALA A 622 -23.37 -13.47 -3.04
N THR A 623 -23.68 -12.30 -3.62
CA THR A 623 -25.02 -11.98 -4.12
C THR A 623 -24.96 -11.34 -5.52
N ALA A 624 -26.02 -11.51 -6.30
CA ALA A 624 -26.26 -10.80 -7.55
C ALA A 624 -27.70 -10.26 -7.57
N ASP A 625 -27.87 -8.95 -7.74
CA ASP A 625 -29.16 -8.25 -7.75
C ASP A 625 -30.00 -8.49 -6.48
N GLY A 626 -29.31 -8.53 -5.33
CA GLY A 626 -29.91 -8.85 -4.03
C GLY A 626 -30.19 -10.35 -3.78
N ALA A 627 -30.14 -11.22 -4.80
CA ALA A 627 -30.33 -12.65 -4.63
C ALA A 627 -29.05 -13.33 -4.14
N ASN A 628 -29.18 -14.24 -3.17
CA ASN A 628 -28.07 -15.05 -2.68
C ASN A 628 -27.58 -15.99 -3.79
N LEU A 629 -26.29 -15.94 -4.11
CA LEU A 629 -25.67 -16.90 -5.00
C LEU A 629 -25.19 -18.13 -4.22
N GLY A 630 -24.43 -17.90 -3.16
CA GLY A 630 -23.88 -18.95 -2.32
C GLY A 630 -22.99 -18.40 -1.21
N THR A 631 -22.70 -19.28 -0.25
CA THR A 631 -21.80 -19.01 0.88
C THR A 631 -20.77 -20.13 0.97
N THR A 632 -19.53 -19.81 1.31
CA THR A 632 -18.48 -20.77 1.63
C THR A 632 -17.66 -20.30 2.83
N ASN A 633 -16.85 -21.18 3.41
CA ASN A 633 -15.88 -20.85 4.45
C ASN A 633 -14.46 -21.14 3.95
N ASP A 634 -13.53 -20.21 4.17
CA ASP A 634 -12.11 -20.33 3.84
C ASP A 634 -11.35 -19.25 4.64
N SER A 635 -10.26 -19.65 5.28
CA SER A 635 -9.45 -18.81 6.16
C SER A 635 -8.10 -18.44 5.56
N SER A 636 -7.84 -18.80 4.28
CA SER A 636 -6.55 -18.52 3.63
C SER A 636 -6.18 -17.04 3.65
N TYR A 637 -7.15 -16.12 3.62
CA TYR A 637 -6.92 -14.68 3.60
C TYR A 637 -7.86 -14.02 4.59
N SER A 638 -7.32 -13.32 5.59
CA SER A 638 -8.11 -12.70 6.66
C SER A 638 -8.35 -11.22 6.44
N THR A 639 -7.48 -10.57 5.66
CA THR A 639 -7.49 -9.14 5.37
C THR A 639 -7.10 -8.87 3.92
N GLY A 640 -7.33 -7.66 3.43
CA GLY A 640 -6.93 -7.19 2.12
C GLY A 640 -7.94 -6.23 1.49
N GLN A 641 -7.49 -5.61 0.42
CA GLN A 641 -8.21 -4.65 -0.38
C GLN A 641 -9.34 -5.30 -1.18
N ILE A 642 -10.05 -4.45 -1.92
CA ILE A 642 -10.97 -4.90 -2.96
C ILE A 642 -10.33 -4.76 -4.32
N GLY A 643 -11.03 -5.27 -5.32
CA GLY A 643 -10.76 -4.96 -6.71
C GLY A 643 -11.96 -5.25 -7.61
N ILE A 644 -11.88 -4.72 -8.82
CA ILE A 644 -12.80 -4.98 -9.92
C ILE A 644 -11.98 -5.56 -11.08
N GLY A 645 -12.51 -6.55 -11.79
CA GLY A 645 -11.84 -7.04 -12.99
C GLY A 645 -12.73 -7.88 -13.90
N VAL A 646 -12.10 -8.48 -14.91
CA VAL A 646 -12.72 -9.30 -15.95
C VAL A 646 -11.78 -10.47 -16.25
N VAL A 647 -12.34 -11.63 -16.59
CA VAL A 647 -11.53 -12.77 -17.04
C VAL A 647 -10.97 -12.47 -18.44
N GLY A 648 -9.66 -12.50 -18.59
CA GLY A 648 -8.97 -12.15 -19.83
C GLY A 648 -9.04 -10.65 -20.12
N TYR A 649 -9.47 -10.30 -21.34
CA TYR A 649 -9.56 -8.92 -21.82
C TYR A 649 -10.92 -8.67 -22.45
N GLN A 650 -11.72 -7.83 -21.78
CA GLN A 650 -13.06 -7.43 -22.23
C GLN A 650 -13.30 -5.97 -21.88
N THR A 651 -14.21 -5.31 -22.60
CA THR A 651 -14.49 -3.88 -22.42
C THR A 651 -15.74 -3.60 -21.57
N ASP A 652 -15.83 -4.24 -20.42
CA ASP A 652 -17.00 -4.15 -19.51
C ASP A 652 -16.92 -2.94 -18.57
N GLN A 653 -18.06 -2.54 -18.02
CA GLN A 653 -18.17 -1.35 -17.18
C GLN A 653 -18.56 -1.69 -15.75
N PHE A 654 -18.02 -0.91 -14.80
CA PHE A 654 -18.28 -0.94 -13.37
C PHE A 654 -18.77 0.43 -12.91
N ASP A 655 -19.63 0.45 -11.90
CA ASP A 655 -20.20 1.68 -11.35
C ASP A 655 -20.73 1.46 -9.91
N ASN A 656 -21.01 2.54 -9.20
CA ASN A 656 -21.58 2.56 -7.84
C ASN A 656 -20.86 1.58 -6.88
N LEU A 657 -19.52 1.64 -6.88
CA LEU A 657 -18.68 0.90 -5.95
C LEU A 657 -19.02 1.33 -4.52
N SER A 658 -19.20 0.34 -3.63
CA SER A 658 -19.47 0.55 -2.20
C SER A 658 -18.78 -0.53 -1.40
N VAL A 659 -18.17 -0.14 -0.30
CA VAL A 659 -17.50 -1.03 0.65
C VAL A 659 -17.99 -0.65 2.03
N THR A 660 -18.69 -1.56 2.67
CA THR A 660 -19.26 -1.32 4.00
C THR A 660 -18.66 -2.29 4.99
N ALA A 661 -18.36 -1.82 6.19
CA ALA A 661 -17.86 -2.71 7.23
C ALA A 661 -18.91 -3.80 7.48
N ASP A 662 -18.48 -5.05 7.57
CA ASP A 662 -19.36 -6.17 7.87
C ASP A 662 -18.80 -6.89 9.09
N PRO A 663 -18.70 -6.20 10.24
CA PRO A 663 -18.05 -6.76 11.41
C PRO A 663 -18.61 -8.15 11.66
N PRO A 664 -17.77 -9.14 12.04
CA PRO A 664 -18.18 -10.51 12.18
C PRO A 664 -19.44 -10.53 13.01
N GLY A 665 -20.55 -10.85 12.37
CA GLY A 665 -21.85 -11.02 13.01
C GLY A 665 -22.18 -9.94 14.05
N ASN A 666 -23.07 -9.01 13.75
CA ASN A 666 -24.11 -8.58 14.71
C ASN A 666 -24.37 -9.58 15.89
N HIS A 667 -23.51 -9.52 16.90
CA HIS A 667 -23.51 -10.38 18.08
C HIS A 667 -23.66 -9.42 19.25
N GLY A 668 -24.92 -9.21 19.63
CA GLY A 668 -25.27 -9.09 21.04
C GLY A 668 -24.48 -10.11 21.87
N GLY A 669 -23.85 -9.67 22.96
CA GLY A 669 -23.06 -10.54 23.84
C GLY A 669 -22.10 -9.81 24.79
N ILE A 670 -21.35 -10.60 25.56
CA ILE A 670 -20.41 -10.05 26.54
C ILE A 670 -19.14 -9.49 25.88
N LEU A 671 -18.54 -8.46 26.49
CA LEU A 671 -17.16 -8.01 26.19
C LEU A 671 -16.23 -8.60 27.26
N LYS A 672 -15.72 -9.81 27.03
CA LYS A 672 -14.80 -10.50 27.97
C LYS A 672 -13.37 -10.02 27.72
N GLY A 673 -12.71 -9.50 28.73
CA GLY A 673 -11.33 -9.03 28.64
C GLY A 673 -10.39 -10.20 28.38
N ARG A 674 -9.51 -10.10 27.36
CA ARG A 674 -8.58 -11.20 27.02
C ARG A 674 -7.62 -11.49 28.15
N GLN A 675 -7.17 -10.44 28.83
CA GLN A 675 -6.21 -10.57 29.93
C GLN A 675 -6.87 -11.09 31.22
N SER A 676 -7.99 -10.50 31.61
CA SER A 676 -8.63 -10.78 32.90
C SER A 676 -9.54 -12.01 32.89
N GLY A 677 -10.00 -12.45 31.73
CA GLY A 677 -11.13 -13.37 31.62
C GLY A 677 -12.47 -12.81 32.14
N LEU A 678 -12.56 -11.54 32.55
CA LEU A 678 -13.78 -10.93 33.11
C LEU A 678 -14.53 -10.05 32.10
N CYS A 679 -15.82 -9.81 32.32
CA CYS A 679 -16.66 -9.03 31.42
C CYS A 679 -16.72 -7.55 31.77
N ALA A 680 -16.68 -6.65 30.77
CA ALA A 680 -17.23 -5.30 30.88
C ALA A 680 -18.67 -5.36 31.42
N ASP A 681 -18.88 -4.76 32.58
CA ASP A 681 -20.07 -4.86 33.41
C ASP A 681 -20.51 -3.47 33.84
N VAL A 682 -21.81 -3.29 33.97
CA VAL A 682 -22.38 -2.14 34.65
C VAL A 682 -22.61 -2.50 36.12
N PRO A 683 -21.80 -1.98 37.06
CA PRO A 683 -21.82 -2.42 38.44
C PRO A 683 -23.21 -2.35 39.07
N GLY A 684 -23.60 -3.43 39.74
CA GLY A 684 -24.88 -3.52 40.43
C GLY A 684 -26.09 -3.52 39.51
N ALA A 685 -25.92 -3.87 38.23
CA ALA A 685 -26.95 -3.71 37.18
C ALA A 685 -27.60 -2.31 37.18
N SER A 686 -26.84 -1.27 37.56
CA SER A 686 -27.38 0.09 37.63
C SER A 686 -27.84 0.57 36.25
N ARG A 687 -28.95 1.32 36.22
CA ARG A 687 -29.47 2.00 35.02
C ARG A 687 -29.29 3.52 35.12
N THR A 688 -28.54 3.99 36.09
CA THR A 688 -28.33 5.43 36.33
C THR A 688 -27.29 5.94 35.34
N ASN A 689 -27.61 7.01 34.62
CA ASN A 689 -26.63 7.68 33.75
C ASN A 689 -25.42 8.10 34.58
N GLY A 690 -24.23 7.84 34.06
CA GLY A 690 -22.98 8.19 34.72
C GLY A 690 -22.30 7.01 35.43
N THR A 691 -22.96 5.86 35.57
CA THR A 691 -22.33 4.67 36.14
C THR A 691 -21.15 4.23 35.29
N GLN A 692 -19.94 4.30 35.86
CA GLN A 692 -18.70 3.85 35.23
C GLN A 692 -18.70 2.33 35.15
N LEU A 693 -18.17 1.80 34.06
CA LEU A 693 -18.07 0.38 33.85
C LEU A 693 -16.94 -0.21 34.69
N ALA A 694 -17.11 -1.45 35.09
CA ALA A 694 -16.06 -2.21 35.74
C ALA A 694 -15.94 -3.62 35.14
N LEU A 695 -14.85 -4.31 35.48
CA LEU A 695 -14.69 -5.73 35.22
C LEU A 695 -15.46 -6.53 36.27
N TRP A 696 -16.15 -7.57 35.86
CA TRP A 696 -16.85 -8.49 36.77
C TRP A 696 -16.94 -9.89 36.18
N ASP A 697 -17.19 -10.88 37.04
CA ASP A 697 -17.41 -12.27 36.61
C ASP A 697 -18.52 -12.33 35.56
N CYS A 698 -18.25 -13.06 34.48
CA CYS A 698 -19.16 -13.16 33.35
C CYS A 698 -20.37 -14.01 33.73
N ASN A 699 -21.50 -13.36 34.00
CA ASN A 699 -22.71 -14.00 34.49
C ASN A 699 -23.89 -13.97 33.49
N GLY A 700 -23.67 -13.43 32.28
CA GLY A 700 -24.70 -13.36 31.24
C GLY A 700 -25.86 -12.41 31.53
N GLY A 701 -25.82 -11.66 32.64
CA GLY A 701 -26.83 -10.66 32.99
C GLY A 701 -26.95 -9.55 31.94
N ALA A 702 -28.13 -8.94 31.86
CA ALA A 702 -28.43 -7.88 30.88
C ALA A 702 -27.44 -6.69 30.96
N ASN A 703 -26.86 -6.46 32.14
CA ASN A 703 -25.83 -5.46 32.45
C ASN A 703 -24.43 -5.76 31.90
N GLN A 704 -24.23 -6.95 31.31
CA GLN A 704 -23.00 -7.32 30.60
C GLN A 704 -23.28 -7.63 29.12
N SER A 705 -24.52 -7.43 28.65
CA SER A 705 -24.95 -7.76 27.29
C SER A 705 -24.86 -6.54 26.39
N TRP A 706 -23.77 -6.45 25.61
CA TRP A 706 -23.48 -5.36 24.70
C TRP A 706 -23.91 -5.72 23.28
N THR A 707 -24.50 -4.77 22.56
CA THR A 707 -24.90 -4.92 21.15
C THR A 707 -24.33 -3.75 20.37
N LEU A 708 -23.54 -4.03 19.33
CA LEU A 708 -23.03 -3.01 18.42
C LEU A 708 -24.12 -2.67 17.38
N THR A 709 -24.55 -1.42 17.33
CA THR A 709 -25.51 -0.93 16.33
C THR A 709 -24.81 -0.52 15.03
N PRO A 710 -25.52 -0.48 13.87
CA PRO A 710 -24.96 0.04 12.62
C PRO A 710 -24.47 1.50 12.73
N ALA A 711 -25.03 2.27 13.65
CA ALA A 711 -24.61 3.65 13.90
C ALA A 711 -23.32 3.73 14.74
N GLY A 712 -22.60 2.63 14.98
CA GLY A 712 -21.39 2.58 15.80
C GLY A 712 -21.63 2.70 17.31
N GLN A 713 -22.80 2.36 17.87
CA GLN A 713 -23.00 2.44 19.33
C GLN A 713 -22.91 1.07 19.98
N LEU A 714 -22.32 0.96 21.16
CA LEU A 714 -22.40 -0.25 21.99
C LEU A 714 -23.50 -0.05 23.02
N THR A 715 -24.60 -0.80 22.88
CA THR A 715 -25.79 -0.64 23.72
C THR A 715 -25.94 -1.76 24.72
N VAL A 716 -26.44 -1.44 25.91
CA VAL A 716 -26.72 -2.40 27.00
C VAL A 716 -28.19 -2.33 27.42
N TYR A 717 -28.69 -3.39 28.06
CA TYR A 717 -30.10 -3.55 28.46
C TYR A 717 -31.08 -3.47 27.28
N GLY A 718 -30.76 -4.19 26.18
CA GLY A 718 -31.61 -4.22 24.98
C GLY A 718 -31.75 -2.86 24.29
N GLY A 719 -30.70 -2.03 24.28
CA GLY A 719 -30.73 -0.72 23.63
C GLY A 719 -31.06 0.46 24.53
N ALA A 720 -31.42 0.25 25.81
CA ALA A 720 -31.83 1.36 26.68
C ALA A 720 -30.70 2.30 27.07
N LYS A 721 -29.44 1.83 27.11
CA LYS A 721 -28.27 2.65 27.47
C LYS A 721 -27.11 2.36 26.53
N CYS A 722 -26.18 3.30 26.42
CA CYS A 722 -25.02 3.23 25.53
C CYS A 722 -23.72 3.40 26.32
N LEU A 723 -22.72 2.60 25.97
CA LEU A 723 -21.32 2.84 26.32
C LEU A 723 -20.93 4.26 25.91
N ASP A 724 -20.35 5.02 26.84
CA ASP A 724 -20.15 6.47 26.72
C ASP A 724 -18.82 6.88 27.34
N ALA A 725 -17.97 7.57 26.56
CA ALA A 725 -16.84 8.29 27.11
C ALA A 725 -17.35 9.52 27.89
N LYS A 726 -17.19 9.52 29.23
CA LYS A 726 -17.69 10.59 30.10
C LYS A 726 -17.33 11.98 29.59
N GLY A 727 -18.36 12.79 29.34
CA GLY A 727 -18.22 14.17 28.87
C GLY A 727 -17.58 14.34 27.48
N GLY A 728 -17.48 13.26 26.68
CA GLY A 728 -16.77 13.27 25.41
C GLY A 728 -15.24 13.47 25.54
N GLY A 729 -14.66 13.14 26.70
CA GLY A 729 -13.21 13.26 26.91
C GLY A 729 -12.39 12.43 25.93
N THR A 730 -11.23 12.97 25.54
CA THR A 730 -10.32 12.39 24.55
C THR A 730 -8.93 12.06 25.11
N THR A 731 -8.69 12.30 26.40
CA THR A 731 -7.38 12.08 27.04
C THR A 731 -7.31 10.73 27.73
N ASP A 732 -6.10 10.20 27.90
CA ASP A 732 -5.87 8.98 28.70
C ASP A 732 -6.42 9.16 30.12
N GLY A 733 -7.07 8.13 30.65
CA GLY A 733 -7.76 8.19 31.94
C GLY A 733 -9.25 8.57 31.87
N THR A 734 -9.82 8.91 30.69
CA THR A 734 -11.24 9.31 30.62
C THR A 734 -12.14 8.15 31.05
N PRO A 735 -13.00 8.30 32.07
CA PRO A 735 -13.91 7.23 32.51
C PRO A 735 -14.88 6.79 31.42
N VAL A 736 -15.09 5.48 31.30
CA VAL A 736 -16.10 4.91 30.40
C VAL A 736 -17.32 4.49 31.20
N GLN A 737 -18.46 5.13 30.91
CA GLN A 737 -19.71 4.98 31.64
C GLN A 737 -20.85 4.50 30.74
N ILE A 738 -22.02 4.31 31.33
CA ILE A 738 -23.28 4.21 30.59
C ILE A 738 -24.05 5.53 30.66
N TYR A 739 -24.73 5.85 29.57
CA TYR A 739 -25.61 7.02 29.49
C TYR A 739 -26.80 6.71 28.58
N ASP A 740 -27.84 7.53 28.62
CA ASP A 740 -28.95 7.45 27.65
C ASP A 740 -28.42 7.60 26.23
N CYS A 741 -28.87 6.73 25.33
CA CYS A 741 -28.37 6.67 23.97
C CYS A 741 -28.71 7.94 23.18
N THR A 742 -27.67 8.68 22.79
CA THR A 742 -27.75 9.90 21.98
C THR A 742 -26.93 9.73 20.69
N THR A 743 -27.05 10.68 19.76
CA THR A 743 -26.21 10.69 18.56
C THR A 743 -24.80 11.23 18.80
N SER A 744 -24.37 11.37 20.05
CA SER A 744 -23.11 12.04 20.38
C SER A 744 -21.92 11.16 19.99
N ALA A 745 -20.84 11.81 19.53
CA ALA A 745 -19.59 11.16 19.20
C ALA A 745 -18.98 10.39 20.40
N ALA A 746 -19.23 10.84 21.64
CA ALA A 746 -18.83 10.15 22.87
C ALA A 746 -19.34 8.70 22.98
N GLN A 747 -20.41 8.33 22.27
CA GLN A 747 -21.01 6.99 22.28
C GLN A 747 -20.74 6.19 21.02
N LYS A 748 -19.81 6.66 20.18
CA LYS A 748 -19.41 5.97 18.96
C LYS A 748 -18.19 5.12 19.28
N TRP A 749 -18.25 3.86 18.85
CA TRP A 749 -17.22 2.87 19.05
C TRP A 749 -17.01 2.07 17.76
N THR A 750 -15.74 1.75 17.51
CA THR A 750 -15.30 0.82 16.49
C THR A 750 -14.76 -0.41 17.20
N VAL A 751 -15.38 -1.56 16.95
CA VAL A 751 -14.94 -2.85 17.52
C VAL A 751 -14.12 -3.52 16.41
N ASN A 752 -12.84 -3.77 16.67
CA ASN A 752 -11.92 -4.29 15.67
C ASN A 752 -11.75 -5.80 15.84
N SER A 753 -11.38 -6.48 14.75
CA SER A 753 -11.14 -7.93 14.74
C SER A 753 -9.99 -8.36 15.66
N ASP A 754 -9.00 -7.48 15.88
CA ASP A 754 -7.90 -7.68 16.84
C ASP A 754 -8.33 -7.66 18.33
N GLY A 755 -9.62 -7.40 18.60
CA GLY A 755 -10.19 -7.35 19.94
C GLY A 755 -10.26 -5.97 20.57
N THR A 756 -9.64 -4.94 19.99
CA THR A 756 -9.75 -3.56 20.49
C THR A 756 -11.17 -3.00 20.30
N VAL A 757 -11.59 -2.15 21.25
CA VAL A 757 -12.82 -1.33 21.14
C VAL A 757 -12.43 0.14 21.24
N VAL A 758 -12.42 0.84 20.12
CA VAL A 758 -11.89 2.21 19.99
C VAL A 758 -13.03 3.22 19.98
N ASN A 759 -12.92 4.32 20.72
CA ASN A 759 -13.71 5.52 20.47
C ASN A 759 -13.08 6.32 19.28
N PRO A 760 -13.71 6.40 18.09
CA PRO A 760 -13.14 7.10 16.94
C PRO A 760 -12.85 8.58 17.19
N THR A 761 -13.60 9.26 18.07
CA THR A 761 -13.38 10.69 18.35
C THR A 761 -12.06 10.91 19.07
N SER A 762 -11.71 10.04 20.03
CA SER A 762 -10.45 10.16 20.76
C SER A 762 -9.26 9.41 20.14
N GLY A 763 -9.47 8.48 19.21
CA GLY A 763 -8.47 7.50 18.79
C GLY A 763 -8.06 6.47 19.86
N ASN A 764 -8.57 6.56 21.10
CA ASN A 764 -8.20 5.69 22.23
C ASN A 764 -9.08 4.43 22.38
N CYS A 765 -8.50 3.38 22.97
CA CYS A 765 -9.14 2.08 23.21
C CYS A 765 -9.85 2.02 24.57
N LEU A 766 -10.83 1.11 24.69
CA LEU A 766 -11.45 0.68 25.94
C LEU A 766 -10.44 -0.16 26.72
N ASP A 767 -10.16 0.25 27.94
CA ASP A 767 -9.01 -0.19 28.71
C ASP A 767 -9.42 -0.58 30.12
N ALA A 768 -8.86 -1.69 30.62
CA ALA A 768 -8.93 -2.00 32.03
C ALA A 768 -7.80 -1.31 32.79
N THR A 769 -8.18 -0.41 33.71
CA THR A 769 -7.26 0.57 34.30
C THR A 769 -6.04 -0.13 34.89
N ALA A 770 -4.84 0.33 34.51
CA ALA A 770 -3.56 -0.20 34.96
C ALA A 770 -3.28 -1.68 34.62
N GLY A 771 -4.06 -2.28 33.71
CA GLY A 771 -3.94 -3.69 33.34
C GLY A 771 -4.38 -4.67 34.43
N ALA A 772 -5.10 -4.20 35.47
CA ALA A 772 -5.59 -5.04 36.56
C ALA A 772 -6.65 -6.04 36.08
N THR A 773 -6.66 -7.21 36.72
CA THR A 773 -7.47 -8.38 36.36
C THR A 773 -8.50 -8.80 37.41
N THR A 774 -8.66 -8.04 38.49
CA THR A 774 -9.58 -8.35 39.60
C THR A 774 -11.00 -7.81 39.33
N PRO A 775 -12.08 -8.49 39.81
CA PRO A 775 -13.43 -7.92 39.80
C PRO A 775 -13.46 -6.55 40.49
N GLY A 776 -14.23 -5.61 39.93
CA GLY A 776 -14.30 -4.23 40.38
C GLY A 776 -13.30 -3.26 39.70
N THR A 777 -12.28 -3.72 38.97
CA THR A 777 -11.40 -2.83 38.16
C THR A 777 -12.24 -1.98 37.20
N LEU A 778 -12.05 -0.65 37.24
CA LEU A 778 -12.78 0.31 36.40
C LEU A 778 -12.28 0.28 34.95
N LEU A 779 -13.15 0.72 34.05
CA LEU A 779 -12.83 0.88 32.63
C LEU A 779 -12.66 2.35 32.25
N GLU A 780 -11.67 2.61 31.42
CA GLU A 780 -11.30 3.94 30.94
C GLU A 780 -10.95 3.95 29.44
N LEU A 781 -10.72 5.15 28.91
CA LEU A 781 -10.08 5.35 27.61
C LEU A 781 -8.57 5.49 27.82
N TRP A 782 -7.79 4.85 26.95
CA TRP A 782 -6.32 4.95 26.97
C TRP A 782 -5.74 4.75 25.58
N SER A 783 -4.59 5.39 25.29
CA SER A 783 -3.92 5.29 23.99
C SER A 783 -3.75 3.83 23.62
N CYS A 784 -4.14 3.46 22.39
CA CYS A 784 -4.16 2.07 21.99
C CYS A 784 -2.72 1.51 21.91
N THR A 785 -2.35 0.68 22.87
CA THR A 785 -0.97 0.19 23.02
C THR A 785 -0.77 -1.22 22.46
N GLY A 786 -1.84 -1.90 22.06
CA GLY A 786 -1.81 -3.31 21.67
C GLY A 786 -1.73 -4.29 22.86
N GLY A 787 -1.81 -3.80 24.10
CA GLY A 787 -1.79 -4.63 25.30
C GLY A 787 -3.08 -5.46 25.47
N THR A 788 -2.98 -6.62 26.12
CA THR A 788 -4.12 -7.54 26.27
C THR A 788 -5.21 -7.02 27.21
N ASN A 789 -4.92 -6.03 28.07
CA ASN A 789 -5.88 -5.26 28.87
C ASN A 789 -6.83 -4.36 28.05
N GLN A 790 -6.51 -4.12 26.78
CA GLN A 790 -7.35 -3.35 25.84
C GLN A 790 -7.98 -4.25 24.76
N SER A 791 -7.94 -5.56 24.98
CA SER A 791 -8.40 -6.56 24.03
C SER A 791 -9.55 -7.35 24.62
N TRP A 792 -10.59 -7.54 23.81
CA TRP A 792 -11.89 -8.02 24.25
C TRP A 792 -12.37 -9.15 23.35
N LEU A 793 -12.56 -10.34 23.94
CA LEU A 793 -13.30 -11.44 23.32
C LEU A 793 -14.80 -11.13 23.36
N ARG A 794 -15.45 -11.46 22.26
CA ARG A 794 -16.91 -11.52 22.14
C ARG A 794 -17.35 -12.97 22.41
N GLY A 795 -18.32 -13.20 23.30
CA GLY A 795 -18.79 -14.55 23.64
C GLY A 795 -20.31 -14.77 23.64
N ALA A 796 -20.65 -16.06 23.76
CA ALA A 796 -21.98 -16.67 23.66
C ALA A 796 -23.01 -16.09 24.65
N VAL A 797 -24.20 -15.73 24.18
CA VAL A 797 -25.35 -15.35 25.02
C VAL A 797 -26.23 -16.57 25.28
N SER A 798 -26.30 -16.98 26.54
CA SER A 798 -27.27 -17.97 27.02
C SER A 798 -28.49 -17.24 27.58
N ALA A 799 -29.59 -17.24 26.85
CA ALA A 799 -30.85 -16.65 27.31
C ALA A 799 -32.05 -17.36 26.66
N PRO A 800 -33.24 -17.28 27.29
CA PRO A 800 -34.48 -17.66 26.63
C PRO A 800 -34.75 -16.90 25.33
N LEU A 801 -35.36 -17.58 24.36
CA LEU A 801 -35.92 -16.98 23.14
C LEU A 801 -37.42 -16.76 23.31
N LYS A 802 -37.82 -15.58 23.77
CA LYS A 802 -39.23 -15.20 23.96
C LYS A 802 -39.83 -14.66 22.65
N GLY A 803 -40.84 -15.35 22.11
CA GLY A 803 -41.69 -14.85 21.02
C GLY A 803 -42.30 -13.47 21.32
N GLN A 804 -42.06 -12.49 20.45
CA GLN A 804 -42.72 -11.17 20.47
C GLN A 804 -44.25 -11.28 20.48
N GLU A 805 -44.85 -12.15 19.66
CA GLU A 805 -46.32 -12.23 19.57
C GLU A 805 -46.94 -12.94 20.77
N SER A 806 -46.36 -14.07 21.17
CA SER A 806 -46.92 -14.94 22.21
C SER A 806 -46.52 -14.53 23.63
N GLY A 807 -45.45 -13.75 23.80
CA GLY A 807 -44.80 -13.55 25.09
C GLY A 807 -44.29 -14.85 25.73
N ARG A 808 -44.06 -15.93 24.97
CA ARG A 808 -43.66 -17.26 25.48
C ARG A 808 -42.31 -17.70 24.91
N CYS A 809 -41.62 -18.57 25.63
CA CYS A 809 -40.26 -18.98 25.28
C CYS A 809 -40.25 -20.20 24.35
N VAL A 810 -39.19 -20.31 23.55
CA VAL A 810 -38.85 -21.53 22.82
C VAL A 810 -38.44 -22.57 23.85
N ASP A 811 -39.16 -23.68 23.90
CA ASP A 811 -39.10 -24.69 24.96
C ASP A 811 -38.93 -26.06 24.33
N VAL A 812 -38.07 -26.88 24.93
CA VAL A 812 -38.04 -28.30 24.66
C VAL A 812 -39.05 -29.00 25.57
N PRO A 813 -40.22 -29.45 25.06
CA PRO A 813 -41.31 -29.95 25.89
C PRO A 813 -40.87 -31.10 26.80
N GLY A 814 -41.26 -31.02 28.07
CA GLY A 814 -40.94 -32.05 29.05
C GLY A 814 -39.43 -32.22 29.33
N ALA A 815 -38.61 -31.23 28.97
CA ALA A 815 -37.15 -31.32 29.00
C ALA A 815 -36.58 -32.56 28.25
N ASN A 816 -37.30 -33.12 27.27
CA ASN A 816 -36.91 -34.36 26.61
C ASN A 816 -35.71 -34.12 25.67
N GLN A 817 -34.56 -34.74 26.01
CA GLN A 817 -33.27 -34.59 25.30
C GLN A 817 -33.06 -35.60 24.16
N THR A 818 -34.02 -36.47 23.87
CA THR A 818 -33.96 -37.36 22.70
C THR A 818 -33.88 -36.52 21.41
N ASN A 819 -32.97 -36.91 20.52
CA ASN A 819 -32.87 -36.37 19.16
C ASN A 819 -34.21 -36.50 18.42
N GLY A 820 -34.65 -35.46 17.72
CA GLY A 820 -35.95 -35.41 17.04
C GLY A 820 -37.06 -34.73 17.85
N THR A 821 -36.83 -34.40 19.13
CA THR A 821 -37.83 -33.66 19.92
C THR A 821 -38.06 -32.26 19.31
N GLN A 822 -39.32 -31.96 18.98
CA GLN A 822 -39.74 -30.68 18.40
C GLN A 822 -39.91 -29.60 19.48
N PRO A 823 -39.19 -28.47 19.41
CA PRO A 823 -39.46 -27.34 20.27
C PRO A 823 -40.83 -26.73 20.04
N ALA A 824 -41.45 -26.26 21.12
CA ALA A 824 -42.74 -25.59 21.10
C ALA A 824 -42.73 -24.31 21.92
N LEU A 825 -43.80 -23.51 21.85
CA LEU A 825 -43.98 -22.35 22.72
C LEU A 825 -44.42 -22.82 24.11
N TRP A 826 -43.77 -22.31 25.14
CA TRP A 826 -44.17 -22.54 26.53
C TRP A 826 -43.98 -21.31 27.41
N ASP A 827 -44.78 -21.18 28.46
CA ASP A 827 -44.64 -20.10 29.44
C ASP A 827 -43.22 -20.09 30.00
N CYS A 828 -42.59 -18.92 30.01
CA CYS A 828 -41.18 -18.78 30.34
C CYS A 828 -40.98 -19.09 31.83
N ASN A 829 -40.22 -20.13 32.14
CA ASN A 829 -40.03 -20.65 33.49
C ASN A 829 -38.58 -20.67 33.97
N GLY A 830 -37.62 -20.20 33.15
CA GLY A 830 -36.20 -20.10 33.51
C GLY A 830 -35.46 -21.44 33.58
N GLY A 831 -36.14 -22.57 33.29
CA GLY A 831 -35.52 -23.89 33.19
C GLY A 831 -34.50 -23.99 32.05
N THR A 832 -33.56 -24.92 32.20
CA THR A 832 -32.47 -25.18 31.24
C THR A 832 -32.98 -25.62 29.86
N ASN A 833 -34.19 -26.20 29.81
CA ASN A 833 -34.94 -26.54 28.59
C ASN A 833 -35.48 -25.35 27.79
N GLN A 834 -35.34 -24.14 28.30
CA GLN A 834 -35.70 -22.90 27.61
C GLN A 834 -34.49 -21.98 27.45
N THR A 835 -33.28 -22.44 27.80
CA THR A 835 -32.06 -21.63 27.76
C THR A 835 -31.26 -22.00 26.51
N TRP A 836 -31.18 -21.05 25.59
CA TRP A 836 -30.53 -21.25 24.29
C TRP A 836 -29.26 -20.42 24.21
N THR A 837 -28.16 -21.10 23.98
CA THR A 837 -26.84 -20.50 23.84
C THR A 837 -26.52 -20.34 22.36
N SER A 838 -26.26 -19.10 21.91
CA SER A 838 -25.69 -18.87 20.58
C SER A 838 -24.20 -19.13 20.58
N THR A 839 -23.72 -20.05 19.76
CA THR A 839 -22.31 -20.43 19.76
C THR A 839 -21.54 -19.58 18.74
N THR A 840 -20.20 -19.61 18.82
CA THR A 840 -19.33 -18.92 17.84
C THR A 840 -19.43 -19.50 16.42
N THR A 841 -20.05 -20.66 16.26
CA THR A 841 -20.35 -21.32 14.99
C THR A 841 -21.81 -21.17 14.54
N ASP A 842 -22.48 -20.12 15.01
CA ASP A 842 -23.87 -19.79 14.68
C ASP A 842 -24.90 -20.86 15.08
N GLN A 843 -24.64 -21.74 16.05
CA GLN A 843 -25.67 -22.69 16.50
C GLN A 843 -26.50 -22.11 17.64
N LEU A 844 -27.75 -22.56 17.79
CA LEU A 844 -28.52 -22.37 19.02
C LEU A 844 -28.50 -23.66 19.83
N SER A 845 -27.53 -23.80 20.73
CA SER A 845 -27.43 -24.96 21.61
C SER A 845 -28.37 -24.87 22.83
N VAL A 846 -28.90 -26.01 23.26
CA VAL A 846 -29.63 -26.25 24.50
C VAL A 846 -29.02 -27.47 25.20
N TYR A 847 -28.91 -27.44 26.53
CA TYR A 847 -28.25 -28.49 27.34
C TYR A 847 -26.78 -28.75 26.99
N ASP A 848 -26.11 -27.77 26.40
CA ASP A 848 -24.69 -27.79 25.98
C ASP A 848 -24.33 -28.80 24.87
N SER A 849 -25.18 -29.80 24.60
CA SER A 849 -24.94 -30.89 23.63
C SER A 849 -25.96 -31.03 22.51
N LYS A 850 -27.07 -30.28 22.55
CA LYS A 850 -28.16 -30.33 21.56
C LYS A 850 -28.31 -29.00 20.88
N CYS A 851 -28.65 -28.99 19.60
CA CYS A 851 -28.77 -27.79 18.79
C CYS A 851 -30.15 -27.76 18.12
N LEU A 852 -30.76 -26.57 18.05
CA LEU A 852 -31.93 -26.33 17.22
C LEU A 852 -31.55 -26.62 15.76
N GLU A 853 -32.21 -27.59 15.16
CA GLU A 853 -32.03 -28.08 13.80
C GLU A 853 -33.33 -27.92 13.01
N VAL A 854 -33.25 -27.58 11.72
CA VAL A 854 -34.35 -27.87 10.78
C VAL A 854 -34.35 -29.36 10.44
N THR A 855 -35.43 -30.07 10.78
CA THR A 855 -35.55 -31.53 10.59
C THR A 855 -35.12 -31.94 9.18
N GLY A 856 -34.11 -32.81 9.10
CA GLY A 856 -33.58 -33.35 7.84
C GLY A 856 -32.97 -32.31 6.88
N GLY A 857 -32.56 -31.12 7.34
CA GLY A 857 -32.07 -30.03 6.49
C GLY A 857 -33.09 -29.50 5.47
N ALA A 858 -34.39 -29.67 5.70
CA ALA A 858 -35.42 -29.21 4.76
C ALA A 858 -35.42 -27.68 4.55
N THR A 859 -35.85 -27.22 3.37
CA THR A 859 -35.84 -25.79 2.99
C THR A 859 -37.23 -25.24 2.63
N ALA A 860 -38.27 -26.07 2.62
CA ALA A 860 -39.65 -25.65 2.33
C ALA A 860 -40.28 -24.87 3.50
N ASP A 861 -41.24 -23.99 3.22
CA ASP A 861 -42.03 -23.31 4.27
C ASP A 861 -42.87 -24.40 4.94
N GLY A 862 -43.10 -24.31 6.25
CA GLY A 862 -43.80 -25.33 7.01
C GLY A 862 -42.91 -26.43 7.55
N SER A 863 -41.60 -26.46 7.22
CA SER A 863 -40.75 -27.56 7.69
C SER A 863 -40.51 -27.43 9.20
N PRO A 864 -40.66 -28.54 9.96
CA PRO A 864 -40.50 -28.52 11.41
C PRO A 864 -39.03 -28.30 11.81
N VAL A 865 -38.85 -27.80 13.03
CA VAL A 865 -37.55 -27.73 13.71
C VAL A 865 -37.48 -28.74 14.84
N GLU A 866 -36.30 -29.18 15.22
CA GLU A 866 -36.08 -30.20 16.25
C GLU A 866 -34.79 -29.92 17.02
N ILE A 867 -34.63 -30.47 18.21
CA ILE A 867 -33.28 -30.58 18.79
C ILE A 867 -32.59 -31.83 18.26
N TRP A 868 -31.28 -31.73 18.04
CA TRP A 868 -30.42 -32.84 17.63
C TRP A 868 -29.02 -32.68 18.22
N ASP A 869 -28.21 -33.74 18.26
CA ASP A 869 -26.80 -33.64 18.68
C ASP A 869 -26.07 -32.58 17.85
N CYS A 870 -25.36 -31.68 18.51
CA CYS A 870 -24.71 -30.57 17.81
C CYS A 870 -23.57 -31.10 16.93
N GLY A 871 -23.64 -30.88 15.62
CA GLY A 871 -22.57 -31.17 14.65
C GLY A 871 -22.25 -29.93 13.81
N SER A 872 -21.80 -30.07 12.57
CA SER A 872 -21.41 -28.91 11.73
C SER A 872 -22.40 -28.56 10.63
N SER A 873 -23.58 -29.18 10.63
CA SER A 873 -24.60 -29.02 9.59
C SER A 873 -25.20 -27.61 9.56
N ALA A 874 -25.36 -27.06 8.35
CA ALA A 874 -26.00 -25.76 8.12
C ALA A 874 -27.46 -25.71 8.63
N ALA A 875 -28.13 -26.87 8.71
CA ALA A 875 -29.47 -27.00 9.30
C ALA A 875 -29.51 -26.64 10.80
N GLN A 876 -28.38 -26.74 11.50
CA GLN A 876 -28.25 -26.38 12.92
C GLN A 876 -27.73 -24.97 13.15
N GLN A 877 -27.37 -24.25 12.07
CA GLN A 877 -26.84 -22.91 12.16
C GLN A 877 -27.98 -21.89 11.97
N TRP A 878 -28.08 -20.93 12.88
CA TRP A 878 -29.10 -19.88 12.95
C TRP A 878 -28.48 -18.49 13.17
N ARG A 879 -28.76 -17.57 12.24
CA ARG A 879 -28.50 -16.13 12.42
C ARG A 879 -29.61 -15.50 13.25
N VAL A 880 -29.30 -15.03 14.45
CA VAL A 880 -30.21 -14.24 15.28
C VAL A 880 -29.99 -12.76 14.95
N ARG A 881 -30.99 -12.07 14.42
CA ARG A 881 -30.86 -10.70 13.87
C ARG A 881 -31.29 -9.65 14.90
N SER A 882 -30.82 -8.41 14.74
CA SER A 882 -31.18 -7.28 15.64
C SER A 882 -32.67 -6.94 15.66
N ASP A 883 -33.37 -7.13 14.53
CA ASP A 883 -34.82 -7.02 14.41
C ASP A 883 -35.58 -8.15 15.15
N GLY A 884 -34.86 -9.06 15.81
CA GLY A 884 -35.37 -10.23 16.50
C GLY A 884 -35.70 -11.41 15.61
N SER A 885 -35.48 -11.39 14.28
CA SER A 885 -35.68 -12.60 13.48
C SER A 885 -34.60 -13.66 13.77
N VAL A 886 -34.94 -14.94 13.72
CA VAL A 886 -33.95 -16.03 13.84
C VAL A 886 -33.97 -16.81 12.54
N VAL A 887 -32.91 -16.73 11.73
CA VAL A 887 -32.88 -17.20 10.34
C VAL A 887 -31.97 -18.40 10.22
N ASN A 888 -32.53 -19.55 9.85
CA ASN A 888 -31.74 -20.73 9.60
C ASN A 888 -30.81 -20.48 8.40
N VAL A 889 -29.53 -20.86 8.54
CA VAL A 889 -28.50 -20.66 7.52
C VAL A 889 -28.73 -21.56 6.31
N GLY A 890 -29.01 -22.85 6.53
CA GLY A 890 -29.24 -23.79 5.43
C GLY A 890 -30.44 -23.46 4.54
N SER A 891 -31.48 -22.82 5.08
CA SER A 891 -32.72 -22.51 4.35
C SER A 891 -32.94 -21.04 3.99
N GLY A 892 -32.22 -20.10 4.58
CA GLY A 892 -32.52 -18.66 4.48
C GLY A 892 -33.87 -18.24 5.10
N LYS A 893 -34.54 -19.10 5.87
CA LYS A 893 -35.90 -18.88 6.40
C LYS A 893 -35.94 -18.65 7.90
N CYS A 894 -36.96 -17.94 8.39
CA CYS A 894 -37.08 -17.57 9.79
C CYS A 894 -37.76 -18.68 10.63
N LEU A 895 -37.26 -18.93 11.84
CA LEU A 895 -37.98 -19.60 12.92
C LEU A 895 -39.33 -18.91 13.14
N ASP A 896 -40.38 -19.71 13.17
CA ASP A 896 -41.76 -19.27 13.06
C ASP A 896 -42.64 -20.10 14.01
N ALA A 897 -43.54 -19.45 14.75
CA ALA A 897 -44.62 -20.13 15.46
C ALA A 897 -45.78 -20.47 14.51
N VAL A 898 -46.08 -21.77 14.38
CA VAL A 898 -46.99 -22.29 13.35
C VAL A 898 -48.33 -21.56 13.40
N GLY A 899 -48.77 -21.02 12.25
CA GLY A 899 -50.08 -20.40 12.13
C GLY A 899 -50.29 -19.18 13.02
N HIS A 900 -49.23 -18.44 13.36
CA HIS A 900 -49.29 -17.33 14.33
C HIS A 900 -49.85 -17.75 15.72
N GLY A 901 -49.64 -19.00 16.12
CA GLY A 901 -50.20 -19.51 17.37
C GLY A 901 -49.52 -18.91 18.61
N THR A 902 -50.32 -18.62 19.65
CA THR A 902 -49.81 -18.00 20.89
C THR A 902 -49.96 -18.87 22.13
N ALA A 903 -50.65 -20.02 22.05
CA ALA A 903 -50.87 -20.90 23.19
C ALA A 903 -49.64 -21.76 23.51
N ASN A 904 -49.56 -22.26 24.74
CA ASN A 904 -48.62 -23.33 25.08
C ASN A 904 -48.81 -24.52 24.12
N SER A 905 -47.73 -25.24 23.86
CA SER A 905 -47.69 -26.35 22.89
C SER A 905 -47.83 -25.95 21.42
N THR A 906 -47.78 -24.66 21.05
CA THR A 906 -47.68 -24.27 19.62
C THR A 906 -46.30 -24.69 19.09
N ALA A 907 -46.27 -25.53 18.05
CA ALA A 907 -45.04 -25.99 17.41
C ALA A 907 -44.30 -24.86 16.68
N LEU A 908 -42.99 -25.07 16.51
CA LEU A 908 -42.12 -24.21 15.72
C LEU A 908 -41.75 -24.86 14.38
N GLU A 909 -41.54 -24.01 13.38
CA GLU A 909 -41.22 -24.35 12.00
C GLU A 909 -40.31 -23.28 11.38
N ILE A 910 -39.86 -23.52 10.15
CA ILE A 910 -39.27 -22.48 9.31
C ILE A 910 -40.27 -21.97 8.28
N TRP A 911 -40.26 -20.67 8.02
CA TRP A 911 -41.13 -20.01 7.05
C TRP A 911 -40.41 -18.82 6.42
N THR A 912 -40.84 -18.43 5.21
CA THR A 912 -40.30 -17.26 4.52
C THR A 912 -40.36 -16.06 5.45
N CYS A 913 -39.23 -15.37 5.60
CA CYS A 913 -39.14 -14.27 6.55
C CYS A 913 -40.08 -13.14 6.13
N THR A 914 -41.15 -12.91 6.90
CA THR A 914 -42.20 -11.93 6.59
C THR A 914 -42.14 -10.68 7.46
N GLY A 915 -41.29 -10.69 8.50
CA GLY A 915 -41.25 -9.65 9.53
C GLY A 915 -42.46 -9.67 10.48
N GLY A 916 -43.30 -10.72 10.44
CA GLY A 916 -44.48 -10.83 11.31
C GLY A 916 -44.10 -11.12 12.76
N ALA A 917 -44.92 -10.68 13.72
CA ALA A 917 -44.59 -10.77 15.14
C ALA A 917 -44.33 -12.22 15.65
N ASN A 918 -44.90 -13.24 15.01
CA ASN A 918 -44.64 -14.67 15.26
C ASN A 918 -43.24 -15.16 14.86
N GLN A 919 -42.46 -14.37 14.12
CA GLN A 919 -41.10 -14.71 13.69
C GLN A 919 -40.05 -13.89 14.42
N ILE A 920 -40.46 -13.14 15.44
CA ILE A 920 -39.61 -12.22 16.16
C ILE A 920 -39.45 -12.73 17.58
N TRP A 921 -38.19 -12.86 17.97
CA TRP A 921 -37.75 -13.51 19.19
C TRP A 921 -36.86 -12.53 19.93
N ARG A 922 -37.12 -12.39 21.22
CA ARG A 922 -36.38 -11.49 22.09
C ARG A 922 -35.62 -12.34 23.08
N ARG A 923 -34.39 -11.91 23.35
CA ARG A 923 -33.55 -12.52 24.38
C ARG A 923 -33.95 -11.87 25.69
N SER A 924 -34.54 -12.61 26.62
CA SER A 924 -34.95 -12.06 27.93
C SER A 924 -34.46 -12.80 29.16
#